data_AF-A0A3D6EYA9-F1
#
_entry.id   AF-A0A3D6EYA9-F1
#
_cell.length_a   1.000
_cell.length_b   1.000
_cell.length_c   1.000
_cell.angle_alpha   90.00
_cell.angle_beta   90.00
_cell.angle_gamma   90.00
#
_symmetry.space_group_name_H-M   'P 1'
#
loop_
_entity.id
_entity.type
_entity.pdbx_description
1 polymer ?
#
loop_
_entity_poly.entity_id
_entity_poly.type
_entity_poly.pdbx_seq_one_letter_code
_entity_poly.pdbx_strand_id
1 'polypeptide(L)'
;MIRSLLTALTVIAIALQAQAQKPKSYPAVTQELAAKIIAAPAPKLPQSLAVVPFTATPSSQQSKAFGEYLTETIIGSISGHPDKLKLFERTRMDAILKEHEFILTDLMKPAAALKIGQLAPIDGILSGTYTKLKSYIEVSARIIDVTSGEITMSYVGRIKMNKNMATLFTQPDAVMEPVEKNKNNANTVQITFNGGTTAPTKTQAEICKEKAEAFRPHLNDLSTPEKISAVVNDAIKTPFDNVCGKLHYDVMYAFTRFKLDPEPYKNFLLATLDTIAYPAGDDRAYEIVRYLAKDNQVDAREWKSGFAAMGKVGNYYLSNYATQLIGNATTADAEQKNRIKQYFDLAAQNKLGLPRALTIEVAYVEMMEGLSKNQPLRQFVYETYSPRLVPDEKLKATLFSELSSMYKEETNPQRKTELIGWLATFVNANEYPKAHEQLYDFAWHFKMTYNETTNEEIRKNYPEADLKILAQRCRDKFAAYALLTPYPSQKEDRINFCVKYNVPIPGVIPTLEEADAILKGNNLAEQLRVMKLLALMDTPPAKLESTLVNLLNKKSLEDKTTMNNIQTLAISVLGNLKTTNAKAIDYMLTVLPHYGNDTEAAKEALIKIGKPAVKALTTRLDKTTDQDGGLQHQLITILGKIGKDAATAEKSIARILTITRNTEVRYAAEAALQAIGGN
;
A
#
# COMPACT_ATOMS: atom_id res chain seq x y z
N MET A 1 -40.53 -37.94 5.65
CA MET A 1 -41.52 -36.92 5.29
C MET A 1 -40.84 -35.56 5.28
N ILE A 2 -40.70 -34.99 4.08
CA ILE A 2 -40.68 -33.55 3.76
C ILE A 2 -39.51 -32.69 4.30
N ARG A 3 -38.80 -32.08 3.35
CA ARG A 3 -37.80 -30.99 3.42
C ARG A 3 -36.34 -31.35 3.71
N SER A 4 -35.73 -32.09 2.78
CA SER A 4 -34.27 -32.12 2.58
C SER A 4 -33.91 -32.22 1.09
N LEU A 5 -34.56 -31.39 0.25
CA LEU A 5 -34.35 -31.35 -1.21
C LEU A 5 -34.77 -29.97 -1.75
N LEU A 6 -34.03 -28.92 -1.40
CA LEU A 6 -34.22 -27.58 -1.95
C LEU A 6 -32.96 -26.70 -1.81
N THR A 7 -31.80 -27.27 -2.12
CA THR A 7 -30.51 -26.55 -2.27
C THR A 7 -29.65 -27.21 -3.34
N ALA A 8 -30.27 -27.53 -4.48
CA ALA A 8 -29.58 -27.99 -5.68
C ALA A 8 -30.40 -27.70 -6.95
N LEU A 9 -31.02 -26.52 -7.06
CA LEU A 9 -31.74 -26.14 -8.29
C LEU A 9 -31.98 -24.63 -8.39
N THR A 10 -30.90 -23.85 -8.41
CA THR A 10 -30.91 -22.46 -8.90
C THR A 10 -29.62 -22.13 -9.64
N VAL A 11 -29.12 -23.08 -10.43
CA VAL A 11 -28.51 -22.74 -11.72
C VAL A 11 -29.69 -22.59 -12.69
N ILE A 12 -30.44 -21.49 -12.57
CA ILE A 12 -31.34 -21.09 -13.64
C ILE A 12 -30.44 -20.70 -14.79
N ALA A 13 -30.38 -21.60 -15.76
CA ALA A 13 -29.86 -21.36 -17.06
C ALA A 13 -30.42 -20.03 -17.59
N ILE A 14 -29.60 -18.97 -17.52
CA ILE A 14 -29.57 -18.00 -18.59
C ILE A 14 -28.91 -18.76 -19.75
N ALA A 15 -29.70 -19.65 -20.36
CA ALA A 15 -29.49 -19.98 -21.75
C ALA A 15 -29.63 -18.63 -22.46
N LEU A 16 -28.49 -17.97 -22.70
CA LEU A 16 -28.39 -17.08 -23.83
C LEU A 16 -28.98 -17.88 -24.98
N GLN A 17 -30.16 -17.48 -25.42
CA GLN A 17 -30.57 -17.82 -26.76
C GLN A 17 -29.49 -17.22 -27.66
N ALA A 18 -28.50 -18.04 -28.03
CA ALA A 18 -27.74 -17.86 -29.24
C ALA A 18 -28.72 -18.08 -30.39
N GLN A 19 -29.68 -17.16 -30.54
CA GLN A 19 -30.31 -16.96 -31.83
C GLN A 19 -29.15 -16.62 -32.76
N ALA A 20 -28.83 -17.54 -33.65
CA ALA A 20 -27.87 -17.28 -34.72
C ALA A 20 -28.34 -15.99 -35.41
N GLN A 21 -27.64 -14.87 -35.17
CA GLN A 21 -27.99 -13.58 -35.75
C GLN A 21 -28.08 -13.78 -37.27
N LYS A 22 -29.26 -13.56 -37.84
CA LYS A 22 -29.44 -13.59 -39.29
C LYS A 22 -28.66 -12.40 -39.87
N PRO A 23 -27.89 -12.59 -40.97
CA PRO A 23 -27.23 -11.47 -41.63
C PRO A 23 -28.22 -10.38 -42.03
N LYS A 24 -27.97 -9.14 -41.60
CA LYS A 24 -28.78 -7.94 -41.88
C LYS A 24 -28.12 -7.10 -42.98
N SER A 25 -28.81 -6.08 -43.49
CA SER A 25 -28.20 -5.11 -44.42
C SER A 25 -27.13 -4.28 -43.71
N TYR A 26 -26.18 -3.73 -44.48
CA TYR A 26 -25.13 -2.86 -43.94
C TYR A 26 -25.70 -1.67 -43.13
N PRO A 27 -26.69 -0.89 -43.64
CA PRO A 27 -27.28 0.21 -42.87
C PRO A 27 -27.95 -0.24 -41.56
N ALA A 28 -28.58 -1.41 -41.55
CA ALA A 28 -29.24 -1.92 -40.35
C ALA A 28 -28.23 -2.27 -39.25
N VAL A 29 -27.08 -2.86 -39.62
CA VAL A 29 -26.00 -3.17 -38.66
C VAL A 29 -25.33 -1.89 -38.16
N THR A 30 -25.01 -0.94 -39.04
CA THR A 30 -24.34 0.29 -38.63
C THR A 30 -25.24 1.19 -37.78
N GLN A 31 -26.54 1.26 -38.07
CA GLN A 31 -27.51 2.00 -37.24
C GLN A 31 -27.71 1.34 -35.87
N GLU A 32 -27.76 0.01 -35.81
CA GLU A 32 -27.83 -0.72 -34.53
C GLU A 32 -26.59 -0.49 -33.68
N LEU A 33 -25.39 -0.56 -34.29
CA LEU A 33 -24.13 -0.27 -33.62
C LEU A 33 -24.08 1.20 -33.15
N ALA A 34 -24.45 2.16 -34.00
CA ALA A 34 -24.49 3.58 -33.63
C ALA A 34 -25.44 3.83 -32.45
N ALA A 35 -26.65 3.27 -32.48
CA ALA A 35 -27.61 3.37 -31.38
C ALA A 35 -27.06 2.78 -30.07
N LYS A 36 -26.35 1.64 -30.15
CA LYS A 36 -25.68 1.03 -28.99
C LYS A 36 -24.53 1.88 -28.46
N ILE A 37 -23.77 2.55 -29.32
CA ILE A 37 -22.72 3.49 -28.94
C ILE A 37 -23.32 4.71 -28.22
N ILE A 38 -24.36 5.31 -28.76
CA ILE A 38 -25.01 6.50 -28.20
C ILE A 38 -25.68 6.19 -26.84
N ALA A 39 -26.23 4.98 -26.69
CA ALA A 39 -26.87 4.53 -25.46
C ALA A 39 -25.90 3.90 -24.45
N ALA A 40 -24.60 3.83 -24.76
CA ALA A 40 -23.62 3.23 -23.87
C ALA A 40 -23.52 4.02 -22.55
N PRO A 41 -23.47 3.34 -21.39
CA PRO A 41 -23.19 4.00 -20.12
C PRO A 41 -21.84 4.71 -20.17
N ALA A 42 -21.81 5.98 -19.77
CA ALA A 42 -20.60 6.77 -19.66
C ALA A 42 -20.52 7.43 -18.28
N PRO A 43 -19.33 7.50 -17.66
CA PRO A 43 -19.15 8.15 -16.35
C PRO A 43 -19.36 9.67 -16.41
N LYS A 44 -19.28 10.28 -17.60
CA LYS A 44 -19.45 11.71 -17.84
C LYS A 44 -20.09 11.96 -19.21
N LEU A 45 -20.92 13.00 -19.30
CA LEU A 45 -21.52 13.48 -20.55
C LEU A 45 -21.15 14.97 -20.82
N PRO A 46 -20.83 15.34 -22.07
CA PRO A 46 -20.59 14.45 -23.21
C PRO A 46 -19.30 13.64 -23.03
N GLN A 47 -19.33 12.36 -23.40
CA GLN A 47 -18.18 11.45 -23.31
C GLN A 47 -17.20 11.75 -24.45
N SER A 48 -15.94 12.00 -24.13
CA SER A 48 -14.89 12.17 -25.14
C SER A 48 -14.51 10.81 -25.72
N LEU A 49 -14.90 10.52 -26.96
CA LEU A 49 -14.75 9.20 -27.57
C LEU A 49 -13.78 9.25 -28.74
N ALA A 50 -12.75 8.39 -28.72
CA ALA A 50 -11.95 8.10 -29.89
C ALA A 50 -12.51 6.87 -30.62
N VAL A 51 -12.54 6.94 -31.96
CA VAL A 51 -12.89 5.79 -32.79
C VAL A 51 -11.64 5.33 -33.52
N VAL A 52 -11.23 4.09 -33.25
CA VAL A 52 -10.09 3.45 -33.89
C VAL A 52 -10.57 2.69 -35.14
N PRO A 53 -9.76 2.62 -36.22
CA PRO A 53 -10.08 1.82 -37.39
C PRO A 53 -10.43 0.37 -37.02
N PHE A 54 -11.55 -0.11 -37.55
CA PHE A 54 -11.91 -1.52 -37.42
C PHE A 54 -10.86 -2.39 -38.13
N THR A 55 -10.36 -3.42 -37.43
CA THR A 55 -9.25 -4.24 -37.92
C THR A 55 -9.73 -5.60 -38.44
N ALA A 56 -9.09 -6.10 -39.50
CA ALA A 56 -9.36 -7.44 -40.00
C ALA A 56 -8.84 -8.49 -38.99
N THR A 57 -9.60 -9.55 -38.78
CA THR A 57 -9.09 -10.76 -38.14
C THR A 57 -8.08 -11.49 -39.05
N PRO A 58 -7.18 -12.34 -38.50
CA PRO A 58 -6.14 -13.00 -39.29
C PRO A 58 -6.66 -13.80 -40.51
N SER A 59 -7.88 -14.33 -40.44
CA SER A 59 -8.53 -15.05 -41.54
C SER A 59 -9.05 -14.14 -42.67
N SER A 60 -8.97 -12.82 -42.50
CA SER A 60 -9.56 -11.79 -43.38
C SER A 60 -8.55 -10.71 -43.80
N GLN A 61 -7.26 -10.96 -43.63
CA GLN A 61 -6.14 -9.99 -43.63
C GLN A 61 -5.86 -9.26 -44.96
N GLN A 62 -6.70 -9.42 -45.99
CA GLN A 62 -6.43 -9.00 -47.38
C GLN A 62 -6.99 -7.63 -47.80
N SER A 63 -7.69 -6.87 -46.95
CA SER A 63 -8.08 -5.48 -47.32
C SER A 63 -8.36 -4.59 -46.11
N LYS A 64 -7.64 -3.46 -45.97
CA LYS A 64 -7.91 -2.41 -44.95
C LYS A 64 -9.15 -1.55 -45.27
N ALA A 65 -9.56 -1.50 -46.54
CA ALA A 65 -10.57 -0.57 -47.05
C ALA A 65 -11.96 -0.73 -46.40
N PHE A 66 -12.37 -1.98 -46.12
CA PHE A 66 -13.66 -2.20 -45.45
C PHE A 66 -13.68 -1.65 -44.02
N GLY A 67 -12.59 -1.84 -43.27
CA GLY A 67 -12.47 -1.35 -41.90
C GLY A 67 -12.54 0.18 -41.82
N GLU A 68 -11.85 0.87 -42.73
CA GLU A 68 -11.89 2.32 -42.86
C GLU A 68 -13.30 2.81 -43.23
N TYR A 69 -13.93 2.18 -44.22
CA TYR A 69 -15.29 2.51 -44.64
C TYR A 69 -16.33 2.34 -43.52
N LEU A 70 -16.22 1.24 -42.76
CA LEU A 70 -17.06 1.00 -41.58
C LEU A 70 -16.83 2.07 -40.50
N THR A 71 -15.57 2.41 -40.24
CA THR A 71 -15.18 3.41 -39.25
C THR A 71 -15.79 4.78 -39.56
N GLU A 72 -15.65 5.25 -40.81
CA GLU A 72 -16.21 6.53 -41.26
C GLU A 72 -17.74 6.55 -41.17
N THR A 73 -18.39 5.44 -41.54
CA THR A 73 -19.85 5.35 -41.45
C THR A 73 -20.33 5.45 -40.00
N ILE A 74 -19.62 4.82 -39.06
CA ILE A 74 -19.96 4.89 -37.63
C ILE A 74 -19.70 6.30 -37.08
N ILE A 75 -18.54 6.91 -37.38
CA ILE A 75 -18.23 8.30 -37.00
C ILE A 75 -19.34 9.25 -37.48
N GLY A 76 -19.71 9.18 -38.76
CA GLY A 76 -20.79 9.98 -39.32
C GLY A 76 -22.12 9.77 -38.59
N SER A 77 -22.46 8.51 -38.29
CA SER A 77 -23.72 8.13 -37.64
C SER A 77 -23.82 8.60 -36.18
N ILE A 78 -22.71 8.68 -35.46
CA ILE A 78 -22.69 9.08 -34.04
C ILE A 78 -22.39 10.59 -33.84
N SER A 79 -21.83 11.27 -34.85
CA SER A 79 -21.46 12.69 -34.78
C SER A 79 -22.63 13.65 -34.53
N GLY A 80 -23.86 13.25 -34.85
CA GLY A 80 -25.08 14.04 -34.64
C GLY A 80 -25.54 14.17 -33.18
N HIS A 81 -24.77 13.65 -32.21
CA HIS A 81 -25.12 13.62 -30.78
C HIS A 81 -24.07 14.32 -29.90
N PRO A 82 -23.79 15.63 -30.09
CA PRO A 82 -22.77 16.36 -29.33
C PRO A 82 -23.09 16.53 -27.84
N ASP A 83 -24.36 16.34 -27.45
CA ASP A 83 -24.82 16.29 -26.07
C ASP A 83 -24.44 14.99 -25.35
N LYS A 84 -24.16 13.93 -26.12
CA LYS A 84 -23.74 12.61 -25.61
C LYS A 84 -22.27 12.32 -25.84
N LEU A 85 -21.74 12.68 -27.00
CA LEU A 85 -20.42 12.27 -27.48
C LEU A 85 -19.63 13.49 -27.99
N LYS A 86 -18.40 13.63 -27.50
CA LYS A 86 -17.41 14.55 -28.04
C LYS A 86 -16.36 13.74 -28.79
N LEU A 87 -16.42 13.72 -30.12
CA LEU A 87 -15.51 12.91 -30.93
C LEU A 87 -14.09 13.49 -30.92
N PHE A 88 -13.11 12.62 -30.67
CA PHE A 88 -11.69 12.98 -30.75
C PHE A 88 -11.21 12.88 -32.20
N GLU A 89 -10.39 13.86 -32.64
CA GLU A 89 -9.94 13.92 -34.03
C GLU A 89 -9.16 12.67 -34.44
N ARG A 90 -9.64 12.02 -35.52
CA ARG A 90 -9.06 10.78 -36.06
C ARG A 90 -7.58 10.94 -36.40
N THR A 91 -7.21 12.03 -37.07
CA THR A 91 -5.81 12.29 -37.48
C THR A 91 -4.88 12.42 -36.27
N ARG A 92 -5.36 12.96 -35.14
CA ARG A 92 -4.58 13.01 -33.90
C ARG A 92 -4.45 11.64 -33.25
N MET A 93 -5.52 10.85 -33.26
CA MET A 93 -5.47 9.47 -32.77
C MET A 93 -4.52 8.61 -33.61
N ASP A 94 -4.57 8.73 -34.94
CA ASP A 94 -3.68 8.01 -35.84
C ASP A 94 -2.21 8.38 -35.62
N ALA A 95 -1.91 9.66 -35.31
CA ALA A 95 -0.56 10.09 -34.95
C ALA A 95 -0.06 9.44 -33.65
N ILE A 96 -0.89 9.45 -32.59
CA ILE A 96 -0.58 8.80 -31.30
C ILE A 96 -0.36 7.30 -31.48
N LEU A 97 -1.22 6.64 -32.28
CA LEU A 97 -1.14 5.20 -32.53
C LEU A 97 0.09 4.83 -33.39
N LYS A 98 0.50 5.69 -34.32
CA LYS A 98 1.70 5.48 -35.15
C LYS A 98 2.99 5.60 -34.35
N GLU A 99 3.06 6.52 -33.40
CA GLU A 99 4.20 6.66 -32.49
C GLU A 99 4.34 5.46 -31.53
N HIS A 100 3.24 4.74 -31.29
CA HIS A 100 3.18 3.58 -30.42
C HIS A 100 2.63 2.34 -31.15
N GLU A 101 3.24 1.98 -32.27
CA GLU A 101 2.76 0.98 -33.23
C GLU A 101 2.48 -0.41 -32.61
N PHE A 102 3.17 -0.78 -31.52
CA PHE A 102 2.90 -1.99 -30.74
C PHE A 102 1.53 -2.02 -30.03
N ILE A 103 0.89 -0.86 -29.81
CA ILE A 103 -0.42 -0.75 -29.16
C ILE A 103 -1.56 -1.14 -30.12
N LEU A 104 -1.38 -0.93 -31.44
CA LEU A 104 -2.43 -1.15 -32.45
C LEU A 104 -2.94 -2.59 -32.53
N THR A 105 -2.05 -3.56 -32.40
CA THR A 105 -2.41 -5.00 -32.42
C THR A 105 -3.08 -5.45 -31.13
N ASP A 106 -3.01 -4.64 -30.07
CA ASP A 106 -3.44 -4.98 -28.71
C ASP A 106 -4.50 -4.04 -28.12
N LEU A 107 -5.06 -3.09 -28.89
CA LEU A 107 -6.31 -2.35 -28.56
C LEU A 107 -7.51 -3.29 -28.31
N MET A 108 -7.31 -4.54 -28.74
CA MET A 108 -7.77 -5.82 -28.21
C MET A 108 -7.96 -5.99 -26.67
N LYS A 109 -7.20 -5.25 -25.87
CA LYS A 109 -6.97 -5.56 -24.45
C LYS A 109 -7.12 -4.31 -23.57
N PRO A 110 -7.66 -4.46 -22.34
CA PRO A 110 -7.80 -3.37 -21.37
C PRO A 110 -6.52 -2.55 -21.15
N ALA A 111 -5.36 -3.22 -21.06
CA ALA A 111 -4.07 -2.57 -20.79
C ALA A 111 -3.66 -1.55 -21.88
N ALA A 112 -3.97 -1.82 -23.14
CA ALA A 112 -3.70 -0.90 -24.24
C ALA A 112 -4.56 0.36 -24.16
N ALA A 113 -5.84 0.21 -23.80
CA ALA A 113 -6.79 1.32 -23.66
C ALA A 113 -6.39 2.26 -22.51
N LEU A 114 -5.95 1.70 -21.37
CA LEU A 114 -5.43 2.48 -20.24
C LEU A 114 -4.27 3.39 -20.66
N LYS A 115 -3.32 2.83 -21.43
CA LYS A 115 -2.16 3.59 -21.92
C LYS A 115 -2.60 4.71 -22.86
N ILE A 116 -3.52 4.46 -23.79
CA ILE A 116 -4.01 5.49 -24.72
C ILE A 116 -4.76 6.61 -23.98
N GLY A 117 -5.51 6.30 -22.92
CA GLY A 117 -6.15 7.30 -22.07
C GLY A 117 -5.17 8.24 -21.34
N GLN A 118 -3.91 7.81 -21.20
CA GLN A 118 -2.84 8.70 -20.72
C GLN A 118 -2.36 9.61 -21.86
N LEU A 119 -2.26 9.09 -23.09
CA LEU A 119 -1.75 9.83 -24.26
C LEU A 119 -2.74 10.87 -24.81
N ALA A 120 -4.05 10.66 -24.64
CA ALA A 120 -5.09 11.47 -25.25
C ALA A 120 -6.17 11.89 -24.23
N PRO A 121 -6.75 13.10 -24.33
CA PRO A 121 -7.86 13.55 -23.49
C PRO A 121 -9.18 12.89 -23.92
N ILE A 122 -9.28 11.57 -23.76
CA ILE A 122 -10.45 10.77 -24.10
C ILE A 122 -10.94 10.01 -22.87
N ASP A 123 -12.24 9.74 -22.83
CA ASP A 123 -12.92 8.99 -21.77
C ASP A 123 -13.18 7.53 -22.20
N GLY A 124 -13.26 7.29 -23.51
CA GLY A 124 -13.47 5.95 -24.07
C GLY A 124 -12.84 5.76 -25.43
N ILE A 125 -12.57 4.49 -25.77
CA ILE A 125 -12.13 4.08 -27.10
C ILE A 125 -13.13 3.10 -27.68
N LEU A 126 -13.68 3.44 -28.84
CA LEU A 126 -14.41 2.51 -29.69
C LEU A 126 -13.39 1.76 -30.55
N SER A 127 -13.29 0.46 -30.33
CA SER A 127 -12.44 -0.46 -31.11
C SER A 127 -13.27 -1.65 -31.58
N GLY A 128 -12.88 -2.22 -32.71
CA GLY A 128 -13.58 -3.37 -33.26
C GLY A 128 -12.80 -4.14 -34.29
N THR A 129 -13.28 -5.34 -34.56
CA THR A 129 -12.75 -6.24 -35.58
C THR A 129 -13.84 -6.63 -36.56
N TYR A 130 -13.43 -7.08 -37.73
CA TYR A 130 -14.33 -7.75 -38.66
C TYR A 130 -13.71 -9.02 -39.23
N THR A 131 -14.58 -9.98 -39.54
CA THR A 131 -14.23 -11.25 -40.18
C THR A 131 -15.10 -11.43 -41.41
N LYS A 132 -14.47 -11.48 -42.59
CA LYS A 132 -15.14 -11.82 -43.85
C LYS A 132 -15.38 -13.32 -43.89
N LEU A 133 -16.64 -13.71 -43.99
CA LEU A 133 -17.06 -15.08 -44.25
C LEU A 133 -17.73 -15.15 -45.63
N LYS A 134 -18.03 -16.37 -46.10
CA LYS A 134 -18.50 -16.61 -47.48
C LYS A 134 -19.78 -15.83 -47.82
N SER A 135 -20.72 -15.72 -46.90
CA SER A 135 -22.05 -15.13 -47.13
C SER A 135 -22.33 -13.86 -46.32
N TYR A 136 -21.48 -13.51 -45.35
CA TYR A 136 -21.63 -12.34 -44.50
C TYR A 136 -20.29 -11.89 -43.92
N ILE A 137 -20.26 -10.69 -43.36
CA ILE A 137 -19.13 -10.13 -42.62
C ILE A 137 -19.58 -10.03 -41.18
N GLU A 138 -18.86 -10.67 -40.27
CA GLU A 138 -19.09 -10.51 -38.84
C GLU A 138 -18.32 -9.29 -38.36
N VAL A 139 -18.98 -8.40 -37.62
CA VAL A 139 -18.41 -7.18 -37.04
C VAL A 139 -18.58 -7.27 -35.54
N SER A 140 -17.47 -7.08 -34.83
CA SER A 140 -17.44 -7.01 -33.38
C SER A 140 -16.91 -5.64 -32.98
N ALA A 141 -17.61 -4.96 -32.07
CA ALA A 141 -17.22 -3.65 -31.58
C ALA A 141 -17.35 -3.58 -30.06
N ARG A 142 -16.59 -2.71 -29.43
CA ARG A 142 -16.71 -2.41 -28.02
C ARG A 142 -16.23 -1.01 -27.69
N ILE A 143 -16.79 -0.45 -26.62
CA ILE A 143 -16.25 0.73 -25.97
C ILE A 143 -15.52 0.27 -24.72
N ILE A 144 -14.27 0.71 -24.58
CA ILE A 144 -13.45 0.49 -23.40
C ILE A 144 -13.31 1.83 -22.68
N ASP A 145 -13.65 1.86 -21.39
CA ASP A 145 -13.34 3.00 -20.52
C ASP A 145 -11.82 3.04 -20.31
N VAL A 146 -11.19 4.16 -20.66
CA VAL A 146 -9.72 4.27 -20.62
C VAL A 146 -9.17 4.53 -19.21
N THR A 147 -10.04 4.65 -18.21
CA THR A 147 -9.68 4.80 -16.78
C THR A 147 -9.63 3.45 -16.10
N SER A 148 -10.69 2.66 -16.26
CA SER A 148 -10.85 1.38 -15.57
C SER A 148 -10.39 0.21 -16.44
N GLY A 149 -10.29 0.39 -17.75
CA GLY A 149 -10.07 -0.68 -18.72
C GLY A 149 -11.31 -1.56 -18.92
N GLU A 150 -12.44 -1.22 -18.30
CA GLU A 150 -13.68 -1.99 -18.39
C GLU A 150 -14.35 -1.79 -19.73
N ILE A 151 -15.03 -2.84 -20.20
CA ILE A 151 -15.82 -2.79 -21.42
C ILE A 151 -17.21 -2.29 -21.07
N THR A 152 -17.54 -1.05 -21.42
CA THR A 152 -18.84 -0.42 -21.12
C THR A 152 -19.91 -0.76 -22.15
N MET A 153 -19.49 -1.18 -23.36
CA MET A 153 -20.38 -1.62 -24.42
C MET A 153 -19.72 -2.73 -25.22
N SER A 154 -20.48 -3.76 -25.59
CA SER A 154 -20.08 -4.77 -26.57
C SER A 154 -21.18 -4.95 -27.61
N TYR A 155 -20.77 -5.14 -28.87
CA TYR A 155 -21.65 -5.35 -30.00
C TYR A 155 -21.08 -6.44 -30.91
N VAL A 156 -21.96 -7.31 -31.38
CA VAL A 156 -21.68 -8.25 -32.48
C VAL A 156 -22.82 -8.13 -33.48
N GLY A 157 -22.48 -8.00 -34.76
CA GLY A 157 -23.42 -7.89 -35.86
C GLY A 157 -22.94 -8.65 -37.08
N ARG A 158 -23.88 -9.08 -37.93
CA ARG A 158 -23.59 -9.78 -39.18
C ARG A 158 -24.14 -9.01 -40.36
N ILE A 159 -23.25 -8.56 -41.24
CA ILE A 159 -23.57 -7.81 -42.45
C ILE A 159 -23.67 -8.80 -43.61
N LYS A 160 -24.83 -8.90 -44.24
CA LYS A 160 -25.01 -9.72 -45.43
C LYS A 160 -24.10 -9.22 -46.55
N MET A 161 -23.30 -10.12 -47.12
CA MET A 161 -22.42 -9.77 -48.24
C MET A 161 -23.25 -9.37 -49.47
N ASN A 162 -22.92 -8.26 -50.11
CA ASN A 162 -23.52 -7.83 -51.37
C ASN A 162 -22.42 -7.46 -52.39
N LYS A 163 -22.81 -7.29 -53.66
CA LYS A 163 -21.86 -7.02 -54.76
C LYS A 163 -21.01 -5.77 -54.53
N ASN A 164 -21.58 -4.72 -53.94
CA ASN A 164 -20.89 -3.46 -53.66
C ASN A 164 -19.94 -3.55 -52.46
N MET A 165 -20.21 -4.42 -51.49
CA MET A 165 -19.30 -4.65 -50.36
C MET A 165 -18.16 -5.58 -50.75
N ALA A 166 -18.40 -6.50 -51.69
CA ALA A 166 -17.37 -7.42 -52.17
C ALA A 166 -16.17 -6.68 -52.79
N THR A 167 -16.39 -5.51 -53.42
CA THR A 167 -15.33 -4.67 -54.00
C THR A 167 -14.40 -4.06 -52.95
N LEU A 168 -14.87 -3.87 -51.71
CA LEU A 168 -14.03 -3.41 -50.59
C LEU A 168 -13.05 -4.50 -50.10
N PHE A 169 -13.16 -5.72 -50.61
CA PHE A 169 -12.27 -6.84 -50.31
C PHE A 169 -11.48 -7.35 -51.53
N THR A 170 -11.57 -6.67 -52.66
CA THR A 170 -10.76 -6.95 -53.86
C THR A 170 -9.66 -5.91 -53.95
N GLN A 171 -8.39 -6.33 -53.92
CA GLN A 171 -7.30 -5.45 -54.38
C GLN A 171 -7.36 -5.30 -55.90
N PRO A 172 -6.86 -4.19 -56.49
CA PRO A 172 -6.47 -4.20 -57.88
C PRO A 172 -5.35 -5.23 -58.05
N ASP A 173 -5.49 -6.16 -58.98
CA ASP A 173 -4.37 -6.96 -59.42
C ASP A 173 -3.26 -6.02 -59.91
N ALA A 174 -2.03 -6.28 -59.44
CA ALA A 174 -0.84 -5.80 -60.10
C ALA A 174 -0.87 -6.28 -61.55
N VAL A 175 -1.22 -5.39 -62.48
CA VAL A 175 -1.04 -5.63 -63.90
C VAL A 175 0.46 -5.52 -64.18
N MET A 176 1.14 -6.68 -64.22
CA MET A 176 2.33 -6.83 -65.04
C MET A 176 1.86 -6.91 -66.49
N GLU A 177 2.03 -5.82 -67.25
CA GLU A 177 2.02 -5.89 -68.72
C GLU A 177 3.46 -5.99 -69.27
N PRO A 178 3.66 -6.71 -70.40
CA PRO A 178 4.97 -7.16 -70.85
C PRO A 178 5.65 -6.10 -71.73
N VAL A 179 6.95 -5.91 -71.54
CA VAL A 179 7.79 -5.10 -72.43
C VAL A 179 8.47 -6.00 -73.47
N GLU A 180 8.07 -5.89 -74.73
CA GLU A 180 9.01 -6.08 -75.85
C GLU A 180 8.72 -5.16 -77.05
N LYS A 181 9.78 -4.40 -77.39
CA LYS A 181 10.31 -4.01 -78.72
C LYS A 181 9.65 -2.86 -79.52
N ASN A 182 10.29 -1.70 -79.36
CA ASN A 182 11.04 -0.91 -80.38
C ASN A 182 10.34 -0.44 -81.66
N LYS A 183 10.36 0.90 -81.90
CA LYS A 183 11.09 1.52 -83.02
C LYS A 183 11.09 3.07 -83.01
N ASN A 184 12.31 3.61 -83.14
CA ASN A 184 12.77 4.86 -83.80
C ASN A 184 12.55 6.21 -83.07
N ASN A 185 13.59 6.86 -82.54
CA ASN A 185 14.65 7.69 -83.18
C ASN A 185 14.10 8.91 -83.96
N ALA A 186 14.63 10.12 -83.87
CA ALA A 186 15.69 10.75 -83.08
C ALA A 186 15.67 12.26 -83.40
N ASN A 187 16.02 13.12 -82.45
CA ASN A 187 17.21 13.97 -82.61
C ASN A 187 17.60 14.68 -81.29
N THR A 188 18.72 14.16 -80.82
CA THR A 188 19.67 14.52 -79.75
C THR A 188 20.17 15.96 -79.74
N VAL A 189 20.63 16.42 -78.56
CA VAL A 189 22.07 16.73 -78.36
C VAL A 189 22.52 16.17 -77.00
N GLN A 190 23.68 15.50 -77.00
CA GLN A 190 24.34 14.84 -75.88
C GLN A 190 25.20 15.80 -75.05
N ILE A 191 25.33 15.52 -73.75
CA ILE A 191 26.61 15.69 -73.04
C ILE A 191 26.85 14.42 -72.19
N THR A 192 28.01 13.82 -72.43
CA THR A 192 28.58 12.60 -71.84
C THR A 192 29.08 12.81 -70.41
N PHE A 193 28.94 11.82 -69.51
CA PHE A 193 29.97 11.54 -68.48
C PHE A 193 30.07 10.05 -68.13
N ASN A 194 31.31 9.59 -68.05
CA ASN A 194 31.78 8.24 -67.73
C ASN A 194 31.61 7.88 -66.23
N GLY A 195 31.35 6.59 -65.98
CA GLY A 195 31.93 5.78 -64.90
C GLY A 195 31.68 6.18 -63.43
N GLY A 196 30.88 5.38 -62.71
CA GLY A 196 30.85 5.38 -61.25
C GLY A 196 29.85 4.38 -60.66
N THR A 197 30.38 3.37 -59.97
CA THR A 197 29.64 2.38 -59.17
C THR A 197 28.75 3.05 -58.10
N THR A 198 27.43 2.83 -58.12
CA THR A 198 26.53 3.30 -57.04
C THR A 198 26.24 2.19 -56.03
N ALA A 199 26.77 2.36 -54.82
CA ALA A 199 26.43 1.62 -53.61
C ALA A 199 25.01 1.94 -53.12
N PRO A 200 24.36 1.08 -52.30
CA PRO A 200 23.01 1.33 -51.80
C PRO A 200 22.99 2.53 -50.82
N THR A 201 21.99 3.40 -50.94
CA THR A 201 21.84 4.62 -50.12
C THR A 201 21.37 4.25 -48.71
N LYS A 202 22.17 4.61 -47.67
CA LYS A 202 21.89 4.33 -46.26
C LYS A 202 20.61 5.04 -45.78
N THR A 203 19.84 4.37 -44.92
CA THR A 203 18.66 4.93 -44.24
C THR A 203 19.06 6.00 -43.21
N GLN A 204 18.14 6.91 -42.86
CA GLN A 204 18.40 7.95 -41.86
C GLN A 204 18.81 7.36 -40.49
N ALA A 205 18.24 6.24 -40.09
CA ALA A 205 18.60 5.54 -38.86
C ALA A 205 20.05 5.00 -38.90
N GLU A 206 20.51 4.50 -40.06
CA GLU A 206 21.90 4.05 -40.24
C GLU A 206 22.87 5.24 -40.20
N ILE A 207 22.51 6.37 -40.81
CA ILE A 207 23.29 7.62 -40.74
C ILE A 207 23.41 8.10 -39.29
N CYS A 208 22.30 8.10 -38.55
CA CYS A 208 22.29 8.47 -37.12
C CYS A 208 23.16 7.52 -36.27
N LYS A 209 23.09 6.22 -36.55
CA LYS A 209 23.90 5.20 -35.85
C LYS A 209 25.39 5.41 -36.09
N GLU A 210 25.81 5.61 -37.34
CA GLU A 210 27.22 5.87 -37.68
C GLU A 210 27.73 7.15 -37.03
N LYS A 211 26.90 8.21 -37.00
CA LYS A 211 27.24 9.46 -36.30
C LYS A 211 27.45 9.23 -34.79
N ALA A 212 26.57 8.47 -34.14
CA ALA A 212 26.70 8.14 -32.73
C ALA A 212 27.93 7.27 -32.45
N GLU A 213 28.22 6.28 -33.30
CA GLU A 213 29.40 5.41 -33.18
C GLU A 213 30.70 6.19 -33.37
N ALA A 214 30.74 7.15 -34.30
CA ALA A 214 31.88 8.04 -34.50
C ALA A 214 32.07 9.03 -33.33
N PHE A 215 30.99 9.40 -32.65
CA PHE A 215 31.01 10.35 -31.52
C PHE A 215 31.47 9.70 -30.20
N ARG A 216 31.09 8.44 -29.94
CA ARG A 216 31.37 7.72 -28.68
C ARG A 216 32.83 7.75 -28.20
N PRO A 217 33.86 7.59 -29.06
CA PRO A 217 35.25 7.66 -28.61
C PRO A 217 35.62 8.98 -27.92
N HIS A 218 34.99 10.11 -28.29
CA HIS A 218 35.24 11.41 -27.66
C HIS A 218 34.76 11.46 -26.20
N LEU A 219 33.84 10.58 -25.80
CA LEU A 219 33.34 10.49 -24.43
C LEU A 219 34.29 9.76 -23.47
N ASN A 220 35.33 9.08 -23.98
CA ASN A 220 36.30 8.36 -23.16
C ASN A 220 37.35 9.28 -22.52
N ASP A 221 37.57 10.47 -23.09
CA ASP A 221 38.57 11.43 -22.62
C ASP A 221 37.99 12.83 -22.45
N LEU A 222 37.58 13.12 -21.21
CA LEU A 222 37.01 14.40 -20.79
C LEU A 222 37.91 15.09 -19.75
N SER A 223 39.23 14.92 -19.90
CA SER A 223 40.24 15.34 -18.91
C SER A 223 40.52 16.84 -18.85
N THR A 224 40.13 17.62 -19.87
CA THR A 224 40.41 19.07 -19.93
C THR A 224 39.16 19.89 -20.30
N PRO A 225 39.07 21.17 -19.90
CA PRO A 225 37.95 22.05 -20.27
C PRO A 225 37.71 22.16 -21.78
N GLU A 226 38.76 22.12 -22.59
CA GLU A 226 38.68 22.19 -24.05
C GLU A 226 38.03 20.94 -24.63
N LYS A 227 38.40 19.75 -24.12
CA LYS A 227 37.80 18.47 -24.53
C LYS A 227 36.32 18.40 -24.15
N ILE A 228 35.98 18.87 -22.94
CA ILE A 228 34.59 18.96 -22.48
C ILE A 228 33.80 19.90 -23.40
N SER A 229 34.33 21.09 -23.67
CA SER A 229 33.68 22.08 -24.55
C SER A 229 33.51 21.57 -25.97
N ALA A 230 34.49 20.84 -26.52
CA ALA A 230 34.41 20.23 -27.83
C ALA A 230 33.29 19.19 -27.90
N VAL A 231 33.19 18.30 -26.90
CA VAL A 231 32.12 17.29 -26.81
C VAL A 231 30.75 17.95 -26.69
N VAL A 232 30.60 18.99 -25.86
CA VAL A 232 29.34 19.73 -25.71
C VAL A 232 28.94 20.40 -27.03
N ASN A 233 29.86 21.16 -27.63
CA ASN A 233 29.60 21.88 -28.88
C ASN A 233 29.23 20.96 -30.03
N ASP A 234 29.77 19.73 -30.05
CA ASP A 234 29.43 18.77 -31.08
C ASP A 234 28.13 18.00 -30.77
N ALA A 235 27.88 17.67 -29.50
CA ALA A 235 26.64 17.03 -29.07
C ALA A 235 25.40 17.89 -29.38
N ILE A 236 25.41 19.17 -29.02
CA ILE A 236 24.24 20.07 -29.17
C ILE A 236 23.86 20.36 -30.63
N LYS A 237 24.73 20.06 -31.60
CA LYS A 237 24.40 20.14 -33.04
C LYS A 237 23.41 19.04 -33.46
N THR A 238 23.30 17.99 -32.66
CA THR A 238 22.30 16.94 -32.88
C THR A 238 21.10 17.25 -32.00
N PRO A 239 19.89 17.40 -32.56
CA PRO A 239 18.69 17.49 -31.74
C PRO A 239 18.54 16.23 -30.90
N PHE A 240 18.11 16.37 -29.65
CA PHE A 240 17.77 15.22 -28.83
C PHE A 240 16.39 14.69 -29.22
N ASP A 241 16.25 14.13 -30.41
CA ASP A 241 15.03 13.50 -30.94
C ASP A 241 15.03 11.96 -30.79
N ASN A 242 13.95 11.30 -31.21
CA ASN A 242 13.82 9.84 -31.13
C ASN A 242 14.59 9.06 -32.23
N VAL A 243 15.31 9.76 -33.13
CA VAL A 243 15.98 9.16 -34.29
C VAL A 243 17.51 9.22 -34.12
N CYS A 244 18.06 10.43 -34.14
CA CYS A 244 19.49 10.72 -34.00
C CYS A 244 19.88 11.09 -32.56
N GLY A 245 18.91 11.51 -31.73
CA GLY A 245 19.17 12.00 -30.38
C GLY A 245 19.62 10.95 -29.36
N LYS A 246 19.68 9.66 -29.72
CA LYS A 246 20.11 8.60 -28.78
C LYS A 246 21.53 8.80 -28.23
N LEU A 247 22.39 9.56 -28.92
CA LEU A 247 23.72 9.90 -28.41
C LEU A 247 23.68 10.69 -27.09
N HIS A 248 22.60 11.44 -26.81
CA HIS A 248 22.51 12.24 -25.60
C HIS A 248 22.45 11.38 -24.33
N TYR A 249 21.94 10.15 -24.41
CA TYR A 249 22.04 9.20 -23.30
C TYR A 249 23.51 8.85 -22.99
N ASP A 250 24.33 8.64 -24.02
CA ASP A 250 25.78 8.37 -23.86
C ASP A 250 26.49 9.59 -23.26
N VAL A 251 26.15 10.81 -23.70
CA VAL A 251 26.70 12.07 -23.16
C VAL A 251 26.32 12.27 -21.69
N MET A 252 25.03 12.13 -21.35
CA MET A 252 24.55 12.24 -19.97
C MET A 252 25.23 11.20 -19.07
N TYR A 253 25.38 9.97 -19.55
CA TYR A 253 26.10 8.91 -18.83
C TYR A 253 27.56 9.27 -18.59
N ALA A 254 28.28 9.73 -19.62
CA ALA A 254 29.68 10.13 -19.51
C ALA A 254 29.84 11.30 -18.52
N PHE A 255 29.06 12.37 -18.67
CA PHE A 255 29.13 13.51 -17.75
C PHE A 255 28.78 13.14 -16.31
N THR A 256 27.85 12.21 -16.10
CA THR A 256 27.55 11.68 -14.76
C THR A 256 28.75 10.91 -14.21
N ARG A 257 29.34 9.99 -14.99
CA ARG A 257 30.51 9.20 -14.61
C ARG A 257 31.71 10.07 -14.22
N PHE A 258 31.95 11.14 -14.98
CA PHE A 258 33.08 12.05 -14.76
C PHE A 258 32.72 13.23 -13.83
N LYS A 259 31.51 13.28 -13.25
CA LYS A 259 31.02 14.35 -12.37
C LYS A 259 31.13 15.75 -12.99
N LEU A 260 30.76 15.85 -14.26
CA LEU A 260 30.75 17.07 -15.05
C LEU A 260 29.32 17.64 -15.14
N ASP A 261 29.22 18.97 -15.09
CA ASP A 261 27.97 19.70 -15.30
C ASP A 261 28.19 20.94 -16.20
N PRO A 262 28.42 20.74 -17.51
CA PRO A 262 28.68 21.84 -18.41
C PRO A 262 27.40 22.64 -18.69
N GLU A 263 27.40 23.89 -18.27
CA GLU A 263 26.28 24.84 -18.39
C GLU A 263 25.65 24.94 -19.79
N PRO A 264 26.40 24.95 -20.92
CA PRO A 264 25.78 24.99 -22.25
C PRO A 264 24.96 23.73 -22.58
N TYR A 265 25.39 22.56 -22.06
CA TYR A 265 24.66 21.31 -22.25
C TYR A 265 23.40 21.28 -21.37
N LYS A 266 23.47 21.77 -20.14
CA LYS A 266 22.31 21.97 -19.25
C LYS A 266 21.24 22.82 -19.91
N ASN A 267 21.62 23.96 -20.50
CA ASN A 267 20.71 24.84 -21.23
C ASN A 267 20.06 24.15 -22.45
N PHE A 268 20.83 23.34 -23.17
CA PHE A 268 20.29 22.52 -24.27
C PHE A 268 19.24 21.51 -23.79
N LEU A 269 19.48 20.83 -22.67
CA LEU A 269 18.53 19.86 -22.12
C LEU A 269 17.25 20.53 -21.60
N LEU A 270 17.36 21.68 -20.92
CA LEU A 270 16.20 22.46 -20.47
C LEU A 270 15.34 22.92 -21.66
N ALA A 271 15.98 23.47 -22.70
CA ALA A 271 15.29 23.87 -23.91
C ALA A 271 14.61 22.67 -24.60
N THR A 272 15.27 21.51 -24.62
CA THR A 272 14.67 20.28 -25.13
C THR A 272 13.43 19.89 -24.33
N LEU A 273 13.52 19.86 -23.00
CA LEU A 273 12.42 19.49 -22.11
C LEU A 273 11.19 20.39 -22.32
N ASP A 274 11.39 21.70 -22.49
CA ASP A 274 10.32 22.67 -22.74
C ASP A 274 9.56 22.40 -24.06
N THR A 275 10.20 21.73 -25.03
CA THR A 275 9.55 21.35 -26.31
C THR A 275 8.72 20.06 -26.22
N ILE A 276 8.88 19.26 -25.16
CA ILE A 276 8.18 17.98 -25.05
C ILE A 276 6.71 18.24 -24.71
N ALA A 277 5.85 17.99 -25.70
CA ALA A 277 4.40 18.16 -25.55
C ALA A 277 3.80 17.11 -24.62
N TYR A 278 4.31 15.87 -24.67
CA TYR A 278 3.76 14.72 -23.94
C TYR A 278 4.86 13.93 -23.18
N PRO A 279 5.26 14.39 -21.98
CA PRO A 279 6.34 13.78 -21.20
C PRO A 279 6.11 12.33 -20.76
N ALA A 280 4.85 11.91 -20.54
CA ALA A 280 4.55 10.56 -20.06
C ALA A 280 4.79 9.44 -21.09
N GLY A 281 4.92 9.77 -22.37
CA GLY A 281 5.19 8.81 -23.46
C GLY A 281 6.55 9.04 -24.11
N ASP A 282 7.37 9.89 -23.51
CA ASP A 282 8.63 10.34 -24.06
C ASP A 282 9.77 9.99 -23.10
N ASP A 283 10.54 8.96 -23.46
CA ASP A 283 11.66 8.46 -22.66
C ASP A 283 12.72 9.54 -22.39
N ARG A 284 12.78 10.60 -23.20
CA ARG A 284 13.73 11.71 -23.02
C ARG A 284 13.35 12.55 -21.81
N ALA A 285 12.06 12.80 -21.59
CA ALA A 285 11.60 13.78 -20.61
C ALA A 285 12.03 13.42 -19.18
N TYR A 286 11.80 12.18 -18.78
CA TYR A 286 12.18 11.72 -17.45
C TYR A 286 13.70 11.64 -17.29
N GLU A 287 14.43 11.16 -18.31
CA GLU A 287 15.89 11.08 -18.23
C GLU A 287 16.55 12.47 -18.18
N ILE A 288 15.99 13.47 -18.86
CA ILE A 288 16.44 14.86 -18.72
C ILE A 288 16.22 15.34 -17.28
N VAL A 289 15.02 15.18 -16.71
CA VAL A 289 14.75 15.59 -15.32
C VAL A 289 15.66 14.87 -14.33
N ARG A 290 15.85 13.56 -14.50
CA ARG A 290 16.73 12.73 -13.67
C ARG A 290 18.19 13.17 -13.75
N TYR A 291 18.67 13.53 -14.95
CA TYR A 291 20.02 14.03 -15.14
C TYR A 291 20.21 15.43 -14.54
N LEU A 292 19.26 16.34 -14.77
CA LEU A 292 19.32 17.70 -14.23
C LEU A 292 19.32 17.69 -12.70
N ALA A 293 18.46 16.88 -12.07
CA ALA A 293 18.35 16.79 -10.62
C ALA A 293 19.41 15.85 -9.96
N LYS A 294 20.41 15.35 -10.71
CA LYS A 294 21.33 14.29 -10.24
C LYS A 294 22.19 14.70 -9.03
N ASP A 295 22.46 15.99 -8.88
CA ASP A 295 23.25 16.57 -7.80
C ASP A 295 22.39 16.92 -6.57
N ASN A 296 21.10 16.60 -6.64
CA ASN A 296 20.06 16.95 -5.67
C ASN A 296 19.89 18.47 -5.47
N GLN A 297 20.41 19.33 -6.35
CA GLN A 297 20.26 20.78 -6.28
C GLN A 297 19.42 21.27 -7.44
N VAL A 298 18.10 21.23 -7.27
CA VAL A 298 17.17 21.69 -8.30
C VAL A 298 17.08 23.22 -8.24
N ASP A 299 17.70 23.90 -9.20
CA ASP A 299 17.67 25.36 -9.34
C ASP A 299 16.32 25.87 -9.89
N ALA A 300 16.16 27.20 -9.99
CA ALA A 300 14.90 27.80 -10.44
C ALA A 300 14.55 27.47 -11.91
N ARG A 301 15.55 27.26 -12.78
CA ARG A 301 15.35 26.91 -14.19
C ARG A 301 14.96 25.46 -14.33
N GLU A 302 15.63 24.57 -13.59
CA GLU A 302 15.31 23.15 -13.52
C GLU A 302 13.94 22.92 -12.91
N TRP A 303 13.60 23.63 -11.83
CA TRP A 303 12.25 23.60 -11.28
C TRP A 303 11.23 24.06 -12.31
N LYS A 304 11.44 25.18 -13.01
CA LYS A 304 10.50 25.69 -14.00
C LYS A 304 10.20 24.66 -15.10
N SER A 305 11.23 24.13 -15.77
CA SER A 305 11.05 23.18 -16.87
C SER A 305 10.61 21.81 -16.38
N GLY A 306 11.18 21.32 -15.26
CA GLY A 306 10.82 20.06 -14.63
C GLY A 306 9.38 20.05 -14.11
N PHE A 307 8.94 21.12 -13.46
CA PHE A 307 7.56 21.28 -12.98
C PHE A 307 6.56 21.39 -14.13
N ALA A 308 6.92 22.09 -15.21
CA ALA A 308 6.09 22.15 -16.42
C ALA A 308 5.93 20.77 -17.08
N ALA A 309 7.00 19.97 -17.13
CA ALA A 309 6.94 18.59 -17.58
C ALA A 309 6.09 17.72 -16.65
N MET A 310 6.34 17.81 -15.33
CA MET A 310 5.60 17.08 -14.29
C MET A 310 4.09 17.36 -14.33
N GLY A 311 3.68 18.60 -14.64
CA GLY A 311 2.28 19.00 -14.86
C GLY A 311 1.55 18.20 -15.95
N LYS A 312 2.29 17.56 -16.85
CA LYS A 312 1.78 16.78 -18.01
C LYS A 312 2.08 15.28 -17.88
N VAL A 313 2.31 14.79 -16.66
CA VAL A 313 2.62 13.38 -16.38
C VAL A 313 1.52 12.75 -15.52
N GLY A 314 0.92 11.64 -15.99
CA GLY A 314 -0.15 10.92 -15.30
C GLY A 314 0.29 10.07 -14.09
N ASN A 315 -0.68 9.38 -13.50
CA ASN A 315 -0.67 8.68 -12.19
C ASN A 315 0.11 7.35 -12.11
N TYR A 316 1.28 7.28 -12.74
CA TYR A 316 2.21 6.15 -12.64
C TYR A 316 3.67 6.58 -12.70
N TYR A 317 3.93 7.74 -13.28
CA TYR A 317 5.27 8.31 -13.40
C TYR A 317 5.40 9.59 -12.57
N LEU A 318 4.30 10.15 -12.08
CA LEU A 318 4.30 11.44 -11.40
C LEU A 318 5.11 11.40 -10.11
N SER A 319 4.99 10.33 -9.32
CA SER A 319 5.82 10.09 -8.12
C SER A 319 7.32 10.06 -8.43
N ASN A 320 7.75 9.58 -9.59
CA ASN A 320 9.15 9.61 -10.00
C ASN A 320 9.65 11.05 -10.22
N TYR A 321 8.86 11.90 -10.87
CA TYR A 321 9.20 13.32 -11.03
C TYR A 321 9.21 14.05 -9.69
N ALA A 322 8.21 13.80 -8.83
CA ALA A 322 8.17 14.35 -7.48
C ALA A 322 9.39 13.92 -6.66
N THR A 323 9.84 12.67 -6.80
CA THR A 323 11.07 12.16 -6.16
C THR A 323 12.30 12.96 -6.59
N GLN A 324 12.50 13.18 -7.89
CA GLN A 324 13.68 13.91 -8.38
C GLN A 324 13.62 15.41 -8.03
N LEU A 325 12.49 16.06 -8.25
CA LEU A 325 12.36 17.51 -8.16
C LEU A 325 12.16 18.03 -6.72
N ILE A 326 11.63 17.18 -5.84
CA ILE A 326 11.25 17.54 -4.47
C ILE A 326 11.87 16.56 -3.47
N GLY A 327 11.58 15.26 -3.58
CA GLY A 327 11.90 14.27 -2.55
C GLY A 327 13.40 14.13 -2.23
N ASN A 328 14.24 14.06 -3.27
CA ASN A 328 15.70 13.92 -3.16
C ASN A 328 16.41 15.26 -3.00
N ALA A 329 15.75 16.37 -3.36
CA ALA A 329 16.40 17.66 -3.48
C ALA A 329 16.79 18.24 -2.11
N THR A 330 18.02 18.73 -1.99
CA THR A 330 18.62 19.29 -0.77
C THR A 330 18.36 20.79 -0.60
N THR A 331 17.50 21.37 -1.44
CA THR A 331 17.04 22.75 -1.33
C THR A 331 16.42 23.02 0.04
N ALA A 332 16.50 24.28 0.50
CA ALA A 332 15.95 24.69 1.80
C ALA A 332 14.49 24.26 1.98
N ASP A 333 14.14 23.81 3.20
CA ASP A 333 12.83 23.25 3.55
C ASP A 333 11.66 24.18 3.17
N ALA A 334 11.81 25.50 3.36
CA ALA A 334 10.80 26.48 2.97
C ALA A 334 10.50 26.48 1.46
N GLU A 335 11.53 26.30 0.64
CA GLU A 335 11.39 26.22 -0.82
C GLU A 335 10.74 24.90 -1.23
N GLN A 336 11.10 23.79 -0.61
CA GLN A 336 10.44 22.50 -0.87
C GLN A 336 8.95 22.53 -0.52
N LYS A 337 8.58 23.15 0.61
CA LYS A 337 7.18 23.37 1.00
C LYS A 337 6.44 24.26 -0.01
N ASN A 338 7.10 25.29 -0.54
CA ASN A 338 6.55 26.13 -1.61
C ASN A 338 6.35 25.35 -2.92
N ARG A 339 7.26 24.44 -3.27
CA ARG A 339 7.13 23.56 -4.45
C ARG A 339 5.98 22.56 -4.33
N ILE A 340 5.83 21.96 -3.14
CA ILE A 340 4.67 21.13 -2.81
C ILE A 340 3.37 21.94 -2.93
N LYS A 341 3.37 23.20 -2.45
CA LYS A 341 2.22 24.09 -2.62
C LYS A 341 1.90 24.34 -4.10
N GLN A 342 2.90 24.68 -4.92
CA GLN A 342 2.70 24.86 -6.37
C GLN A 342 2.10 23.61 -7.02
N TYR A 343 2.59 22.42 -6.64
CA TYR A 343 2.04 21.14 -7.10
C TYR A 343 0.55 20.97 -6.77
N PHE A 344 0.16 21.18 -5.51
CA PHE A 344 -1.25 21.04 -5.11
C PHE A 344 -2.14 22.17 -5.63
N ASP A 345 -1.61 23.38 -5.82
CA ASP A 345 -2.32 24.46 -6.50
C ASP A 345 -2.61 24.10 -7.96
N LEU A 346 -1.66 23.44 -8.65
CA LEU A 346 -1.84 22.97 -10.02
C LEU A 346 -2.89 21.84 -10.09
N ALA A 347 -2.89 20.93 -9.12
CA ALA A 347 -3.92 19.90 -8.96
C ALA A 347 -5.31 20.52 -8.75
N ALA A 348 -5.42 21.49 -7.83
CA ALA A 348 -6.68 22.19 -7.55
C ALA A 348 -7.22 22.96 -8.76
N GLN A 349 -6.35 23.36 -9.69
CA GLN A 349 -6.72 24.01 -10.95
C GLN A 349 -7.05 23.02 -12.09
N ASN A 350 -7.05 21.71 -11.84
CA ASN A 350 -7.18 20.67 -12.86
C ASN A 350 -6.13 20.77 -13.98
N LYS A 351 -4.90 21.19 -13.64
CA LYS A 351 -3.79 21.36 -14.58
C LYS A 351 -2.64 20.38 -14.34
N LEU A 352 -2.81 19.44 -13.41
CA LEU A 352 -1.83 18.41 -13.09
C LEU A 352 -2.22 17.07 -13.74
N GLY A 353 -1.26 16.41 -14.38
CA GLY A 353 -1.40 15.13 -15.06
C GLY A 353 -2.04 15.17 -16.43
N LEU A 354 -1.97 16.33 -17.10
CA LEU A 354 -2.49 16.50 -18.46
C LEU A 354 -1.95 15.44 -19.43
N PRO A 355 -2.75 15.02 -20.44
CA PRO A 355 -3.97 15.62 -20.94
C PRO A 355 -5.22 15.37 -20.09
N ARG A 356 -5.16 14.46 -19.11
CA ARG A 356 -6.27 14.17 -18.20
C ARG A 356 -5.93 14.60 -16.77
N ALA A 357 -6.59 15.64 -16.29
CA ALA A 357 -6.39 16.15 -14.94
C ALA A 357 -6.57 15.06 -13.87
N LEU A 358 -5.63 14.99 -12.93
CA LEU A 358 -5.70 14.12 -11.75
C LEU A 358 -6.61 14.72 -10.69
N THR A 359 -7.27 13.85 -9.92
CA THR A 359 -7.97 14.27 -8.71
C THR A 359 -6.97 14.64 -7.62
N ILE A 360 -7.43 15.37 -6.60
CA ILE A 360 -6.58 15.75 -5.47
C ILE A 360 -6.11 14.52 -4.67
N GLU A 361 -6.93 13.47 -4.60
CA GLU A 361 -6.60 12.20 -3.97
C GLU A 361 -5.44 11.49 -4.67
N VAL A 362 -5.47 11.42 -6.00
CA VAL A 362 -4.40 10.81 -6.78
C VAL A 362 -3.12 11.64 -6.67
N ALA A 363 -3.23 12.97 -6.79
CA ALA A 363 -2.09 13.87 -6.61
C ALA A 363 -1.47 13.73 -5.21
N TYR A 364 -2.29 13.55 -4.17
CA TYR A 364 -1.82 13.31 -2.81
C TYR A 364 -1.03 12.00 -2.71
N VAL A 365 -1.54 10.90 -3.25
CA VAL A 365 -0.85 9.60 -3.22
C VAL A 365 0.48 9.66 -3.97
N GLU A 366 0.50 10.24 -5.17
CA GLU A 366 1.72 10.39 -5.97
C GLU A 366 2.78 11.24 -5.25
N MET A 367 2.35 12.29 -4.55
CA MET A 367 3.24 13.12 -3.74
C MET A 367 3.78 12.34 -2.53
N MET A 368 2.93 11.62 -1.79
CA MET A 368 3.38 10.81 -0.65
C MET A 368 4.39 9.74 -1.07
N GLU A 369 4.14 9.07 -2.20
CA GLU A 369 5.08 8.10 -2.78
C GLU A 369 6.40 8.76 -3.21
N GLY A 370 6.31 9.90 -3.90
CA GLY A 370 7.48 10.67 -4.31
C GLY A 370 8.33 11.19 -3.14
N LEU A 371 7.72 11.32 -1.96
CA LEU A 371 8.37 11.72 -0.71
C LEU A 371 8.70 10.54 0.21
N SER A 372 8.60 9.29 -0.26
CA SER A 372 8.82 8.08 0.56
C SER A 372 10.13 8.08 1.36
N LYS A 373 11.19 8.70 0.84
CA LYS A 373 12.50 8.84 1.54
C LYS A 373 12.67 10.15 2.31
N ASN A 374 11.69 11.05 2.27
CA ASN A 374 11.72 12.37 2.89
C ASN A 374 10.57 12.51 3.91
N GLN A 375 10.79 11.94 5.10
CA GLN A 375 9.81 11.91 6.17
C GLN A 375 9.29 13.31 6.60
N PRO A 376 10.14 14.33 6.81
CA PRO A 376 9.64 15.66 7.20
C PRO A 376 8.64 16.25 6.21
N LEU A 377 8.89 16.09 4.90
CA LEU A 377 7.97 16.56 3.87
C LEU A 377 6.70 15.70 3.78
N ARG A 378 6.78 14.37 3.95
CA ARG A 378 5.57 13.52 4.05
C ARG A 378 4.66 13.95 5.20
N GLN A 379 5.22 14.20 6.37
CA GLN A 379 4.46 14.68 7.51
C GLN A 379 3.82 16.05 7.22
N PHE A 380 4.55 16.97 6.59
CA PHE A 380 4.01 18.26 6.15
C PHE A 380 2.85 18.10 5.15
N VAL A 381 2.98 17.18 4.18
CA VAL A 381 1.92 16.91 3.19
C VAL A 381 0.67 16.34 3.86
N TYR A 382 0.84 15.36 4.75
CA TYR A 382 -0.28 14.82 5.51
C TYR A 382 -0.98 15.92 6.31
N GLU A 383 -0.24 16.68 7.10
CA GLU A 383 -0.77 17.73 7.97
C GLU A 383 -1.52 18.82 7.20
N THR A 384 -1.00 19.21 6.03
CA THR A 384 -1.51 20.34 5.26
C THR A 384 -2.66 19.94 4.32
N TYR A 385 -2.57 18.78 3.67
CA TYR A 385 -3.44 18.42 2.55
C TYR A 385 -4.40 17.27 2.84
N SER A 386 -4.15 16.41 3.84
CA SER A 386 -5.09 15.34 4.19
C SER A 386 -6.51 15.83 4.56
N PRO A 387 -6.73 17.00 5.20
CA PRO A 387 -8.09 17.48 5.50
C PRO A 387 -8.93 17.81 4.27
N ARG A 388 -8.31 17.94 3.09
CA ARG A 388 -9.00 18.27 1.83
C ARG A 388 -9.43 17.03 1.04
N LEU A 389 -9.03 15.85 1.49
CA LEU A 389 -9.29 14.60 0.79
C LEU A 389 -10.71 14.10 1.06
N VAL A 390 -11.34 13.49 0.07
CA VAL A 390 -12.57 12.70 0.24
C VAL A 390 -12.23 11.23 -0.05
N PRO A 391 -11.68 10.49 0.93
CA PRO A 391 -11.11 9.19 0.65
C PRO A 391 -12.17 8.11 0.48
N ASP A 392 -12.04 7.33 -0.59
CA ASP A 392 -12.73 6.06 -0.73
C ASP A 392 -12.15 5.00 0.25
N GLU A 393 -12.74 3.80 0.26
CA GLU A 393 -12.29 2.72 1.16
C GLU A 393 -10.83 2.32 0.93
N LYS A 394 -10.36 2.34 -0.33
CA LYS A 394 -8.99 1.98 -0.68
C LYS A 394 -8.01 3.04 -0.17
N LEU A 395 -8.31 4.31 -0.40
CA LEU A 395 -7.48 5.42 0.05
C LEU A 395 -7.44 5.51 1.57
N LYS A 396 -8.53 5.20 2.28
CA LYS A 396 -8.50 5.08 3.75
C LYS A 396 -7.48 4.03 4.22
N ALA A 397 -7.47 2.85 3.62
CA ALA A 397 -6.50 1.82 3.95
C ALA A 397 -5.04 2.23 3.64
N THR A 398 -4.83 2.98 2.54
CA THR A 398 -3.54 3.58 2.20
C THR A 398 -3.12 4.63 3.22
N LEU A 399 -4.01 5.57 3.59
CA LEU A 399 -3.73 6.63 4.58
C LEU A 399 -3.36 6.04 5.95
N PHE A 400 -4.03 4.97 6.39
CA PHE A 400 -3.64 4.26 7.62
C PHE A 400 -2.20 3.71 7.53
N SER A 401 -1.86 3.10 6.39
CA SER A 401 -0.53 2.54 6.15
C SER A 401 0.54 3.64 6.14
N GLU A 402 0.26 4.79 5.52
CA GLU A 402 1.16 5.95 5.52
C GLU A 402 1.39 6.49 6.93
N LEU A 403 0.33 6.68 7.72
CA LEU A 403 0.44 7.11 9.13
C LEU A 403 1.26 6.11 9.96
N SER A 404 1.03 4.82 9.76
CA SER A 404 1.76 3.76 10.45
C SER A 404 3.26 3.76 10.08
N SER A 405 3.59 3.96 8.79
CA SER A 405 4.98 4.05 8.32
C SER A 405 5.67 5.28 8.87
N MET A 406 5.03 6.46 8.79
CA MET A 406 5.57 7.70 9.36
C MET A 406 5.80 7.56 10.87
N TYR A 407 4.89 6.91 11.61
CA TYR A 407 5.12 6.65 13.04
C TYR A 407 6.35 5.76 13.27
N LYS A 408 6.49 4.66 12.50
CA LYS A 408 7.61 3.72 12.66
C LYS A 408 8.96 4.40 12.39
N GLU A 409 9.02 5.25 11.37
CA GLU A 409 10.22 5.94 10.92
C GLU A 409 10.61 7.16 11.77
N GLU A 410 9.69 7.69 12.58
CA GLU A 410 9.95 8.85 13.43
C GLU A 410 10.87 8.47 14.61
N THR A 411 11.88 9.30 14.85
CA THR A 411 12.89 9.10 15.89
C THR A 411 12.79 10.13 17.01
N ASN A 412 12.20 11.29 16.75
CA ASN A 412 11.91 12.30 17.76
C ASN A 412 10.71 11.84 18.61
N PRO A 413 10.87 11.66 19.94
CA PRO A 413 9.79 11.15 20.79
C PRO A 413 8.53 12.03 20.81
N GLN A 414 8.69 13.36 20.80
CA GLN A 414 7.55 14.29 20.83
C GLN A 414 6.75 14.19 19.54
N ARG A 415 7.43 14.22 18.39
CA ARG A 415 6.79 14.09 17.08
C ARG A 415 6.16 12.70 16.90
N LYS A 416 6.77 11.65 17.43
CA LYS A 416 6.20 10.29 17.41
C LYS A 416 4.86 10.22 18.15
N THR A 417 4.75 10.84 19.33
CA THR A 417 3.48 10.95 20.07
C THR A 417 2.44 11.80 19.31
N GLU A 418 2.85 12.86 18.60
CA GLU A 418 1.93 13.62 17.73
C GLU A 418 1.35 12.77 16.60
N LEU A 419 2.16 11.93 15.96
CA LEU A 419 1.72 11.00 14.91
C LEU A 419 0.71 9.96 15.43
N ILE A 420 0.83 9.51 16.69
CA ILE A 420 -0.21 8.71 17.34
C ILE A 420 -1.52 9.48 17.48
N GLY A 421 -1.44 10.78 17.76
CA GLY A 421 -2.60 11.66 17.75
C GLY A 421 -3.28 11.72 16.38
N TRP A 422 -2.50 11.80 15.30
CA TRP A 422 -3.01 11.77 13.93
C TRP A 422 -3.65 10.42 13.59
N LEU A 423 -2.97 9.32 13.90
CA LEU A 423 -3.49 7.96 13.71
C LEU A 423 -4.81 7.76 14.47
N ALA A 424 -4.88 8.19 15.73
CA ALA A 424 -6.08 8.08 16.52
C ALA A 424 -7.25 8.88 15.94
N THR A 425 -6.97 10.12 15.49
CA THR A 425 -7.98 10.97 14.83
C THR A 425 -8.50 10.31 13.55
N PHE A 426 -7.59 9.77 12.73
CA PHE A 426 -7.94 9.06 11.51
C PHE A 426 -8.81 7.82 11.79
N VAL A 427 -8.38 6.96 12.71
CA VAL A 427 -9.09 5.73 13.10
C VAL A 427 -10.50 6.03 13.62
N ASN A 428 -10.64 7.06 14.45
CA ASN A 428 -11.95 7.41 15.00
C ASN A 428 -12.91 7.96 13.94
N ALA A 429 -12.40 8.70 12.96
CA ALA A 429 -13.22 9.33 11.92
C ALA A 429 -13.60 8.40 10.76
N ASN A 430 -12.93 7.25 10.59
CA ASN A 430 -13.06 6.43 9.40
C ASN A 430 -13.51 5.00 9.71
N GLU A 431 -14.38 4.48 8.84
CA GLU A 431 -14.75 3.07 8.73
C GLU A 431 -14.51 2.61 7.29
N TYR A 432 -14.01 1.40 7.13
CA TYR A 432 -13.72 0.74 5.85
C TYR A 432 -13.40 -0.75 6.07
N PRO A 433 -13.44 -1.61 5.03
CA PRO A 433 -13.09 -3.01 5.14
C PRO A 433 -11.67 -3.20 5.72
N LYS A 434 -11.54 -4.09 6.71
CA LYS A 434 -10.30 -4.39 7.44
C LYS A 434 -9.76 -3.29 8.35
N ALA A 435 -10.49 -2.20 8.61
CA ALA A 435 -10.09 -1.21 9.61
C ALA A 435 -9.81 -1.85 10.99
N HIS A 436 -10.62 -2.85 11.37
CA HIS A 436 -10.41 -3.62 12.60
C HIS A 436 -9.11 -4.45 12.61
N GLU A 437 -8.65 -4.93 11.46
CA GLU A 437 -7.42 -5.70 11.34
C GLU A 437 -6.24 -4.74 11.47
N GLN A 438 -6.23 -3.67 10.67
CA GLN A 438 -5.15 -2.68 10.68
C GLN A 438 -4.92 -2.05 12.06
N LEU A 439 -5.98 -1.71 12.80
CA LEU A 439 -5.83 -1.13 14.14
C LEU A 439 -5.17 -2.11 15.12
N TYR A 440 -5.62 -3.37 15.15
CA TYR A 440 -5.05 -4.37 16.05
C TYR A 440 -3.67 -4.84 15.61
N ASP A 441 -3.41 -4.93 14.30
CA ASP A 441 -2.10 -5.25 13.75
C ASP A 441 -1.10 -4.13 14.09
N PHE A 442 -1.51 -2.86 14.00
CA PHE A 442 -0.68 -1.75 14.46
C PHE A 442 -0.35 -1.88 15.96
N ALA A 443 -1.36 -2.14 16.80
CA ALA A 443 -1.17 -2.36 18.24
C ALA A 443 -0.27 -3.57 18.54
N TRP A 444 -0.29 -4.60 17.69
CA TRP A 444 0.53 -5.81 17.86
C TRP A 444 2.04 -5.54 17.75
N HIS A 445 2.46 -4.51 17.02
CA HIS A 445 3.88 -4.15 16.90
C HIS A 445 4.52 -3.75 18.24
N PHE A 446 3.72 -3.40 19.25
CA PHE A 446 4.18 -3.07 20.60
C PHE A 446 4.35 -4.31 21.49
N LYS A 447 3.94 -5.49 21.03
CA LYS A 447 3.94 -6.72 21.84
C LYS A 447 5.37 -7.25 22.02
N MET A 448 5.80 -7.34 23.27
CA MET A 448 7.09 -7.95 23.63
C MET A 448 7.12 -9.46 23.33
N THR A 449 8.30 -9.95 23.02
CA THR A 449 8.61 -11.35 22.69
C THR A 449 9.47 -11.99 23.78
N TYR A 450 9.82 -13.26 23.61
CA TYR A 450 10.76 -13.97 24.49
C TYR A 450 12.23 -13.58 24.25
N ASN A 451 12.53 -12.85 23.18
CA ASN A 451 13.89 -12.45 22.81
C ASN A 451 14.14 -11.00 23.25
N GLU A 452 15.11 -10.81 24.15
CA GLU A 452 15.38 -9.50 24.74
C GLU A 452 15.99 -8.51 23.73
N THR A 453 16.81 -8.96 22.79
CA THR A 453 17.35 -8.09 21.72
C THR A 453 16.22 -7.55 20.85
N THR A 454 15.22 -8.38 20.53
CA THR A 454 14.01 -7.92 19.82
C THR A 454 13.21 -6.94 20.68
N ASN A 455 13.11 -7.18 21.99
CA ASN A 455 12.38 -6.29 22.89
C ASN A 455 13.04 -4.91 23.03
N GLU A 456 14.36 -4.81 22.98
CA GLU A 456 15.07 -3.52 22.94
C GLU A 456 14.67 -2.69 21.71
N GLU A 457 14.61 -3.31 20.53
CA GLU A 457 14.15 -2.65 19.31
C GLU A 457 12.67 -2.23 19.40
N ILE A 458 11.81 -3.10 19.95
CA ILE A 458 10.39 -2.78 20.15
C ILE A 458 10.24 -1.60 21.11
N ARG A 459 10.94 -1.58 22.25
CA ARG A 459 10.85 -0.45 23.21
C ARG A 459 11.30 0.87 22.58
N LYS A 460 12.29 0.83 21.68
CA LYS A 460 12.77 2.01 20.94
C LYS A 460 11.77 2.49 19.88
N ASN A 461 11.22 1.57 19.09
CA ASN A 461 10.40 1.92 17.92
C ASN A 461 8.91 2.07 18.25
N TYR A 462 8.44 1.32 19.25
CA TYR A 462 7.04 1.18 19.67
C TYR A 462 6.94 1.27 21.21
N PRO A 463 7.21 2.45 21.80
CA PRO A 463 7.16 2.62 23.25
C PRO A 463 5.72 2.42 23.78
N GLU A 464 5.59 1.67 24.89
CA GLU A 464 4.27 1.36 25.47
C GLU A 464 3.47 2.62 25.88
N ALA A 465 4.15 3.73 26.19
CA ALA A 465 3.50 5.01 26.48
C ALA A 465 2.61 5.51 25.33
N ASP A 466 3.06 5.35 24.08
CA ASP A 466 2.31 5.74 22.89
C ASP A 466 1.11 4.81 22.65
N LEU A 467 1.26 3.51 22.90
CA LEU A 467 0.15 2.56 22.81
C LEU A 467 -0.95 2.87 23.85
N LYS A 468 -0.58 3.30 25.07
CA LYS A 468 -1.55 3.74 26.08
C LYS A 468 -2.36 4.93 25.59
N ILE A 469 -1.71 5.89 24.94
CA ILE A 469 -2.38 7.06 24.34
C ILE A 469 -3.33 6.62 23.22
N LEU A 470 -2.88 5.75 22.32
CA LEU A 470 -3.72 5.23 21.23
C LEU A 470 -4.94 4.46 21.78
N ALA A 471 -4.72 3.55 22.73
CA ALA A 471 -5.79 2.76 23.36
C ALA A 471 -6.82 3.65 24.05
N GLN A 472 -6.38 4.72 24.71
CA GLN A 472 -7.27 5.68 25.36
C GLN A 472 -8.05 6.51 24.34
N ARG A 473 -7.41 7.03 23.29
CA ARG A 473 -8.06 7.88 22.28
C ARG A 473 -8.98 7.09 21.35
N CYS A 474 -8.67 5.84 21.07
CA CYS A 474 -9.45 4.94 20.20
C CYS A 474 -10.27 3.91 20.99
N ARG A 475 -10.58 4.20 22.26
CA ARG A 475 -11.23 3.26 23.19
C ARG A 475 -12.46 2.59 22.59
N ASP A 476 -13.36 3.37 22.00
CA ASP A 476 -14.61 2.86 21.44
C ASP A 476 -14.38 2.02 20.18
N LYS A 477 -13.39 2.37 19.36
CA LYS A 477 -13.00 1.60 18.17
C LYS A 477 -12.39 0.26 18.54
N PHE A 478 -11.46 0.22 19.50
CA PHE A 478 -10.92 -1.04 20.01
C PHE A 478 -12.04 -1.92 20.56
N ALA A 479 -12.95 -1.36 21.37
CA ALA A 479 -14.10 -2.09 21.90
C ALA A 479 -14.98 -2.70 20.80
N ALA A 480 -15.37 -1.89 19.81
CA ALA A 480 -16.22 -2.33 18.70
C ALA A 480 -15.54 -3.38 17.80
N TYR A 481 -14.22 -3.31 17.65
CA TYR A 481 -13.45 -4.15 16.74
C TYR A 481 -12.96 -5.47 17.36
N ALA A 482 -12.99 -5.60 18.69
CA ALA A 482 -12.38 -6.72 19.41
C ALA A 482 -12.89 -8.11 18.93
N LEU A 483 -14.17 -8.20 18.59
CA LEU A 483 -14.84 -9.47 18.27
C LEU A 483 -15.02 -9.73 16.77
N LEU A 484 -14.62 -8.79 15.91
CA LEU A 484 -14.87 -8.85 14.46
C LEU A 484 -13.97 -9.84 13.71
N THR A 485 -12.86 -10.28 14.31
CA THR A 485 -12.02 -11.33 13.71
C THR A 485 -12.74 -12.68 13.71
N PRO A 486 -12.63 -13.49 12.64
CA PRO A 486 -13.21 -14.85 12.63
C PRO A 486 -12.40 -15.85 13.47
N TYR A 487 -11.16 -15.51 13.86
CA TYR A 487 -10.24 -16.45 14.50
C TYR A 487 -10.37 -16.42 16.04
N PRO A 488 -10.70 -17.54 16.71
CA PRO A 488 -10.89 -17.58 18.17
C PRO A 488 -9.67 -17.12 18.97
N SER A 489 -8.47 -17.52 18.57
CA SER A 489 -7.22 -17.11 19.23
C SER A 489 -7.00 -15.60 19.16
N GLN A 490 -7.29 -14.99 18.01
CA GLN A 490 -7.19 -13.53 17.87
C GLN A 490 -8.27 -12.81 18.69
N LYS A 491 -9.48 -13.37 18.85
CA LYS A 491 -10.49 -12.78 19.75
C LYS A 491 -9.98 -12.75 21.18
N GLU A 492 -9.37 -13.85 21.64
CA GLU A 492 -8.79 -13.93 22.99
C GLU A 492 -7.67 -12.90 23.16
N ASP A 493 -6.73 -12.81 22.22
CA ASP A 493 -5.65 -11.81 22.26
C ASP A 493 -6.20 -10.37 22.29
N ARG A 494 -7.24 -10.06 21.51
CA ARG A 494 -7.88 -8.74 21.47
C ARG A 494 -8.64 -8.42 22.75
N ILE A 495 -9.32 -9.40 23.36
CA ILE A 495 -9.96 -9.24 24.67
C ILE A 495 -8.89 -8.98 25.74
N ASN A 496 -7.79 -9.75 25.74
CA ASN A 496 -6.69 -9.57 26.68
C ASN A 496 -6.05 -8.18 26.55
N PHE A 497 -5.87 -7.70 25.31
CA PHE A 497 -5.46 -6.32 25.04
C PHE A 497 -6.43 -5.33 25.67
N CYS A 498 -7.74 -5.48 25.44
CA CYS A 498 -8.75 -4.58 25.97
C CYS A 498 -8.77 -4.57 27.51
N VAL A 499 -8.59 -5.71 28.16
CA VAL A 499 -8.44 -5.78 29.62
C VAL A 499 -7.20 -5.03 30.09
N LYS A 500 -6.03 -5.29 29.48
CA LYS A 500 -4.76 -4.66 29.86
C LYS A 500 -4.83 -3.13 29.78
N TYR A 501 -5.50 -2.60 28.76
CA TYR A 501 -5.60 -1.15 28.53
C TYR A 501 -6.94 -0.53 28.97
N ASN A 502 -7.72 -1.23 29.81
CA ASN A 502 -8.98 -0.74 30.38
C ASN A 502 -10.03 -0.27 29.33
N VAL A 503 -10.09 -0.98 28.21
CA VAL A 503 -11.07 -0.81 27.13
C VAL A 503 -12.25 -1.75 27.40
N PRO A 504 -13.47 -1.24 27.64
CA PRO A 504 -14.63 -2.08 27.94
C PRO A 504 -15.13 -2.77 26.67
N ILE A 505 -15.53 -4.04 26.78
CA ILE A 505 -16.25 -4.74 25.73
C ILE A 505 -17.60 -5.19 26.33
N PRO A 506 -18.71 -4.47 26.07
CA PRO A 506 -20.01 -4.79 26.65
C PRO A 506 -20.40 -6.26 26.42
N GLY A 507 -20.86 -6.92 27.48
CA GLY A 507 -21.25 -8.35 27.44
C GLY A 507 -20.09 -9.34 27.40
N VAL A 508 -18.84 -8.90 27.25
CA VAL A 508 -17.65 -9.77 27.27
C VAL A 508 -16.77 -9.47 28.47
N ILE A 509 -16.37 -8.21 28.65
CA ILE A 509 -15.63 -7.77 29.84
C ILE A 509 -16.68 -7.25 30.83
N PRO A 510 -16.87 -7.92 31.98
CA PRO A 510 -17.89 -7.50 32.94
C PRO A 510 -17.53 -6.16 33.57
N THR A 511 -18.56 -5.38 33.87
CA THR A 511 -18.46 -4.25 34.80
C THR A 511 -18.04 -4.73 36.20
N LEU A 512 -17.66 -3.79 37.06
CA LEU A 512 -17.28 -4.11 38.44
C LEU A 512 -18.41 -4.81 39.20
N GLU A 513 -19.63 -4.32 39.02
CA GLU A 513 -20.84 -4.84 39.65
C GLU A 513 -21.20 -6.24 39.13
N GLU A 514 -21.11 -6.45 37.82
CA GLU A 514 -21.32 -7.77 37.20
C GLU A 514 -20.26 -8.77 37.65
N ALA A 515 -18.98 -8.36 37.68
CA ALA A 515 -17.89 -9.21 38.15
C ALA A 515 -18.10 -9.63 39.60
N ASP A 516 -18.48 -8.70 40.48
CA ASP A 516 -18.79 -9.01 41.89
C ASP A 516 -19.96 -10.01 42.01
N ALA A 517 -21.04 -9.80 41.25
CA ALA A 517 -22.19 -10.69 41.25
C ALA A 517 -21.84 -12.09 40.74
N ILE A 518 -21.09 -12.19 39.63
CA ILE A 518 -20.61 -13.46 39.07
C ILE A 518 -19.74 -14.21 40.08
N LEU A 519 -18.77 -13.52 40.69
CA LEU A 519 -17.83 -14.11 41.63
C LEU A 519 -18.52 -14.58 42.92
N LYS A 520 -19.62 -13.96 43.34
CA LYS A 520 -20.45 -14.43 44.46
C LYS A 520 -21.39 -15.59 44.11
N GLY A 521 -21.70 -15.77 42.83
CA GLY A 521 -22.59 -16.82 42.33
C GLY A 521 -22.01 -18.24 42.44
N ASN A 522 -22.68 -19.21 41.80
CA ASN A 522 -22.30 -20.62 41.83
C ASN A 522 -21.89 -21.20 40.46
N ASN A 523 -21.93 -20.39 39.40
CA ASN A 523 -21.51 -20.83 38.07
C ASN A 523 -19.97 -20.79 37.97
N LEU A 524 -19.32 -21.94 38.16
CA LEU A 524 -17.87 -22.05 38.20
C LEU A 524 -17.20 -21.68 36.87
N ALA A 525 -17.83 -22.01 35.74
CA ALA A 525 -17.29 -21.66 34.42
C ALA A 525 -17.22 -20.14 34.25
N GLU A 526 -18.26 -19.44 34.67
CA GLU A 526 -18.34 -17.98 34.57
C GLU A 526 -17.43 -17.29 35.60
N GLN A 527 -17.32 -17.84 36.82
CA GLN A 527 -16.33 -17.40 37.80
C GLN A 527 -14.90 -17.54 37.26
N LEU A 528 -14.55 -18.69 36.67
CA LEU A 528 -13.23 -18.92 36.08
C LEU A 528 -12.95 -17.93 34.95
N ARG A 529 -13.94 -17.66 34.10
CA ARG A 529 -13.83 -16.67 33.01
C ARG A 529 -13.50 -15.28 33.54
N VAL A 530 -14.25 -14.79 34.53
CA VAL A 530 -14.02 -13.48 35.15
C VAL A 530 -12.67 -13.42 35.86
N MET A 531 -12.28 -14.49 36.56
CA MET A 531 -10.97 -14.57 37.22
C MET A 531 -9.80 -14.50 36.24
N LYS A 532 -9.91 -15.15 35.07
CA LYS A 532 -8.89 -15.03 34.00
C LYS A 532 -8.74 -13.60 33.52
N LEU A 533 -9.84 -12.86 33.35
CA LEU A 533 -9.80 -11.45 32.97
C LEU A 533 -9.16 -10.59 34.08
N LEU A 534 -9.58 -10.75 35.34
CA LEU A 534 -9.02 -10.00 36.46
C LEU A 534 -7.52 -10.23 36.64
N ALA A 535 -7.03 -11.45 36.38
CA ALA A 535 -5.61 -11.79 36.48
C ALA A 535 -4.73 -11.08 35.44
N LEU A 536 -5.31 -10.63 34.31
CA LEU A 536 -4.61 -9.86 33.28
C LEU A 536 -4.50 -8.37 33.60
N MET A 537 -5.20 -7.90 34.65
CA MET A 537 -5.17 -6.50 35.05
C MET A 537 -3.94 -6.21 35.92
N ASP A 538 -3.17 -5.18 35.54
CA ASP A 538 -2.05 -4.69 36.36
C ASP A 538 -2.56 -4.08 37.68
N THR A 539 -3.74 -3.45 37.65
CA THR A 539 -4.39 -2.83 38.82
C THR A 539 -5.83 -3.35 38.97
N PRO A 540 -6.02 -4.53 39.59
CA PRO A 540 -7.35 -5.07 39.81
C PRO A 540 -8.23 -4.15 40.69
N PRO A 541 -9.57 -4.18 40.56
CA PRO A 541 -10.44 -3.31 41.34
C PRO A 541 -10.46 -3.68 42.83
N ALA A 542 -10.04 -2.75 43.70
CA ALA A 542 -9.99 -2.96 45.16
C ALA A 542 -11.34 -3.33 45.80
N LYS A 543 -12.47 -2.90 45.20
CA LYS A 543 -13.81 -3.27 45.71
C LYS A 543 -14.07 -4.79 45.69
N LEU A 544 -13.36 -5.54 44.84
CA LEU A 544 -13.51 -7.00 44.76
C LEU A 544 -12.69 -7.76 45.80
N GLU A 545 -11.81 -7.10 46.56
CA GLU A 545 -10.89 -7.77 47.50
C GLU A 545 -11.64 -8.69 48.46
N SER A 546 -12.70 -8.20 49.11
CA SER A 546 -13.50 -9.01 50.04
C SER A 546 -14.12 -10.25 49.39
N THR A 547 -14.62 -10.12 48.16
CA THR A 547 -15.19 -11.22 47.37
C THR A 547 -14.12 -12.25 47.01
N LEU A 548 -12.92 -11.80 46.61
CA LEU A 548 -11.78 -12.66 46.31
C LEU A 548 -11.30 -13.43 47.54
N VAL A 549 -11.21 -12.78 48.71
CA VAL A 549 -10.84 -13.44 49.96
C VAL A 549 -11.85 -14.52 50.36
N ASN A 550 -13.14 -14.28 50.12
CA ASN A 550 -14.17 -15.30 50.37
C ASN A 550 -14.04 -16.50 49.43
N LEU A 551 -13.63 -16.29 48.16
CA LEU A 551 -13.42 -17.37 47.19
C LEU A 551 -12.31 -18.34 47.58
N LEU A 552 -11.26 -17.87 48.26
CA LEU A 552 -10.17 -18.72 48.77
C LEU A 552 -10.69 -19.84 49.68
N ASN A 553 -11.77 -19.59 50.42
CA ASN A 553 -12.36 -20.57 51.34
C ASN A 553 -13.54 -21.35 50.75
N LYS A 554 -13.98 -21.02 49.53
CA LYS A 554 -15.12 -21.68 48.87
C LYS A 554 -14.72 -23.10 48.44
N LYS A 555 -15.58 -24.09 48.69
CA LYS A 555 -15.38 -25.48 48.23
C LYS A 555 -16.42 -25.85 47.20
N SER A 556 -16.03 -26.61 46.18
CA SER A 556 -16.96 -27.31 45.28
C SER A 556 -16.75 -28.81 45.41
N LEU A 557 -17.84 -29.56 45.53
CA LEU A 557 -17.80 -31.02 45.58
C LEU A 557 -17.90 -31.63 44.19
N GLU A 558 -18.55 -30.94 43.26
CA GLU A 558 -18.83 -31.41 41.89
C GLU A 558 -17.66 -31.16 40.94
N ASP A 559 -16.99 -30.01 41.06
CA ASP A 559 -15.85 -29.65 40.22
C ASP A 559 -14.75 -28.95 41.05
N LYS A 560 -13.93 -29.79 41.67
CA LYS A 560 -12.78 -29.37 42.48
C LYS A 560 -11.70 -28.72 41.62
N THR A 561 -11.49 -29.21 40.40
CA THR A 561 -10.42 -28.74 39.52
C THR A 561 -10.64 -27.29 39.11
N THR A 562 -11.85 -26.95 38.67
CA THR A 562 -12.20 -25.57 38.30
C THR A 562 -12.15 -24.64 39.51
N MET A 563 -12.59 -25.08 40.70
CA MET A 563 -12.45 -24.29 41.91
C MET A 563 -11.01 -24.03 42.31
N ASN A 564 -10.14 -25.04 42.22
CA ASN A 564 -8.72 -24.85 42.50
C ASN A 564 -8.12 -23.82 41.55
N ASN A 565 -8.44 -23.90 40.25
CA ASN A 565 -7.99 -22.90 39.27
C ASN A 565 -8.50 -21.48 39.58
N ILE A 566 -9.76 -21.34 40.01
CA ILE A 566 -10.34 -20.05 40.47
C ILE A 566 -9.56 -19.52 41.68
N GLN A 567 -9.23 -20.37 42.65
CA GLN A 567 -8.49 -20.00 43.85
C GLN A 567 -7.05 -19.61 43.53
N THR A 568 -6.37 -20.35 42.67
CA THR A 568 -5.03 -20.00 42.16
C THR A 568 -5.04 -18.62 41.51
N LEU A 569 -6.03 -18.33 40.65
CA LEU A 569 -6.17 -16.99 40.05
C LEU A 569 -6.50 -15.92 41.10
N ALA A 570 -7.31 -16.25 42.12
CA ALA A 570 -7.65 -15.30 43.19
C ALA A 570 -6.42 -14.91 44.00
N ILE A 571 -5.51 -15.85 44.26
CA ILE A 571 -4.20 -15.56 44.86
C ILE A 571 -3.41 -14.57 43.99
N SER A 572 -3.30 -14.83 42.69
CA SER A 572 -2.59 -13.95 41.75
C SER A 572 -3.19 -12.54 41.71
N VAL A 573 -4.51 -12.43 41.64
CA VAL A 573 -5.23 -11.13 41.62
C VAL A 573 -5.04 -10.36 42.93
N LEU A 574 -5.14 -11.04 44.08
CA LEU A 574 -4.88 -10.44 45.39
C LEU A 574 -3.42 -9.99 45.55
N GLY A 575 -2.49 -10.72 44.94
CA GLY A 575 -1.08 -10.34 44.81
C GLY A 575 -0.90 -9.05 44.02
N ASN A 576 -1.51 -8.95 42.82
CA ASN A 576 -1.49 -7.74 41.99
C ASN A 576 -2.15 -6.54 42.71
N LEU A 577 -3.21 -6.78 43.50
CA LEU A 577 -3.84 -5.77 44.35
C LEU A 577 -2.93 -5.28 45.49
N LYS A 578 -1.90 -6.04 45.85
CA LYS A 578 -1.09 -5.84 47.06
C LYS A 578 -1.95 -5.83 48.32
N THR A 579 -2.79 -6.86 48.47
CA THR A 579 -3.72 -7.00 49.59
C THR A 579 -3.03 -6.83 50.96
N THR A 580 -3.72 -6.17 51.88
CA THR A 580 -3.32 -6.10 53.31
C THR A 580 -4.18 -7.02 54.18
N ASN A 581 -5.07 -7.81 53.57
CA ASN A 581 -6.01 -8.66 54.28
C ASN A 581 -5.29 -9.87 54.90
N ALA A 582 -5.29 -9.93 56.23
CA ALA A 582 -4.63 -10.99 56.97
C ALA A 582 -5.13 -12.40 56.60
N LYS A 583 -6.41 -12.56 56.27
CA LYS A 583 -6.96 -13.88 55.88
C LYS A 583 -6.43 -14.34 54.53
N ALA A 584 -6.23 -13.43 53.59
CA ALA A 584 -5.63 -13.74 52.29
C ALA A 584 -4.17 -14.17 52.45
N ILE A 585 -3.40 -13.40 53.23
CA ILE A 585 -1.99 -13.71 53.49
C ILE A 585 -1.85 -15.04 54.23
N ASP A 586 -2.69 -15.30 55.24
CA ASP A 586 -2.69 -16.57 55.97
C ASP A 586 -3.00 -17.75 55.04
N TYR A 587 -4.02 -17.62 54.18
CA TYR A 587 -4.32 -18.64 53.18
C TYR A 587 -3.12 -18.92 52.27
N MET A 588 -2.46 -17.88 51.73
CA MET A 588 -1.25 -18.02 50.91
C MET A 588 -0.13 -18.76 51.66
N LEU A 589 0.04 -18.51 52.96
CA LEU A 589 1.02 -19.21 53.79
C LEU A 589 0.65 -20.68 54.03
N THR A 590 -0.64 -21.01 54.11
CA THR A 590 -1.11 -22.39 54.33
C THR A 590 -0.86 -23.30 53.13
N VAL A 591 -0.80 -22.76 51.91
CA VAL A 591 -0.56 -23.55 50.70
C VAL A 591 0.93 -23.76 50.38
N LEU A 592 1.82 -22.91 50.92
CA LEU A 592 3.29 -23.02 50.71
C LEU A 592 3.90 -24.42 50.96
N PRO A 593 3.49 -25.18 52.00
CA PRO A 593 4.05 -26.51 52.25
C PRO A 593 3.75 -27.55 51.16
N HIS A 594 2.81 -27.27 50.26
CA HIS A 594 2.39 -28.17 49.19
C HIS A 594 3.11 -27.86 47.87
N TYR A 595 2.96 -28.75 46.89
CA TYR A 595 3.47 -28.56 45.53
C TYR A 595 2.30 -28.45 44.56
N GLY A 596 2.17 -27.31 43.89
CA GLY A 596 1.04 -27.02 43.00
C GLY A 596 1.07 -25.62 42.41
N ASN A 597 0.15 -25.34 41.49
CA ASN A 597 0.03 -24.04 40.84
C ASN A 597 -0.38 -22.93 41.83
N ASP A 598 -1.16 -23.28 42.86
CA ASP A 598 -1.52 -22.43 43.99
C ASP A 598 -0.32 -22.06 44.87
N THR A 599 0.60 -23.00 45.12
CA THR A 599 1.88 -22.72 45.81
C THR A 599 2.71 -21.70 45.04
N GLU A 600 2.90 -21.88 43.73
CA GLU A 600 3.68 -20.94 42.92
C GLU A 600 3.00 -19.57 42.84
N ALA A 601 1.69 -19.54 42.64
CA ALA A 601 0.91 -18.30 42.69
C ALA A 601 1.04 -17.59 44.05
N ALA A 602 1.03 -18.34 45.17
CA ALA A 602 1.17 -17.79 46.51
C ALA A 602 2.56 -17.18 46.74
N LYS A 603 3.63 -17.85 46.27
CA LYS A 603 4.99 -17.32 46.32
C LYS A 603 5.08 -15.98 45.59
N GLU A 604 4.60 -15.93 44.35
CA GLU A 604 4.61 -14.69 43.55
C GLU A 604 3.74 -13.59 44.18
N ALA A 605 2.55 -13.94 44.67
CA ALA A 605 1.65 -12.99 45.30
C ALA A 605 2.24 -12.38 46.57
N LEU A 606 2.84 -13.19 47.45
CA LEU A 606 3.49 -12.72 48.68
C LEU A 606 4.66 -11.78 48.39
N ILE A 607 5.44 -12.06 47.34
CA ILE A 607 6.51 -11.16 46.85
C ILE A 607 5.91 -9.83 46.36
N LYS A 608 4.86 -9.88 45.53
CA LYS A 608 4.20 -8.68 45.00
C LYS A 608 3.54 -7.82 46.09
N ILE A 609 2.94 -8.46 47.10
CA ILE A 609 2.37 -7.79 48.28
C ILE A 609 3.47 -7.02 49.02
N GLY A 610 4.63 -7.66 49.25
CA GLY A 610 5.78 -7.02 49.87
C GLY A 610 5.60 -6.80 51.37
N LYS A 611 5.86 -5.57 51.85
CA LYS A 611 5.86 -5.19 53.27
C LYS A 611 4.68 -5.72 54.12
N PRO A 612 3.41 -5.69 53.66
CA PRO A 612 2.28 -6.22 54.41
C PRO A 612 2.38 -7.72 54.74
N ALA A 613 3.06 -8.52 53.91
CA ALA A 613 3.23 -9.96 54.11
C ALA A 613 4.35 -10.32 55.11
N VAL A 614 5.33 -9.42 55.31
CA VAL A 614 6.58 -9.69 56.04
C VAL A 614 6.31 -10.22 57.45
N LYS A 615 5.44 -9.55 58.23
CA LYS A 615 5.15 -9.97 59.60
C LYS A 615 4.62 -11.40 59.68
N ALA A 616 3.72 -11.77 58.77
CA ALA A 616 3.11 -13.10 58.75
C ALA A 616 4.13 -14.16 58.30
N LEU A 617 4.95 -13.85 57.29
CA LEU A 617 6.08 -14.68 56.84
C LEU A 617 7.07 -14.94 57.97
N THR A 618 7.52 -13.91 58.68
CA THR A 618 8.44 -14.02 59.82
C THR A 618 7.83 -14.86 60.93
N THR A 619 6.57 -14.61 61.28
CA THR A 619 5.87 -15.38 62.32
C THR A 619 5.74 -16.86 61.94
N ARG A 620 5.51 -17.17 60.65
CA ARG A 620 5.45 -18.55 60.16
C ARG A 620 6.83 -19.19 60.19
N LEU A 621 7.88 -18.47 59.79
CA LEU A 621 9.28 -18.92 59.85
C LEU A 621 9.70 -19.24 61.29
N ASP A 622 9.31 -18.39 62.25
CA ASP A 622 9.63 -18.60 63.68
C ASP A 622 9.02 -19.85 64.29
N LYS A 623 7.98 -20.40 63.67
CA LYS A 623 7.30 -21.63 64.10
C LYS A 623 7.83 -22.89 63.40
N THR A 624 8.79 -22.76 62.49
CA THR A 624 9.38 -23.90 61.79
C THR A 624 10.40 -24.64 62.64
N THR A 625 10.60 -25.92 62.35
CA THR A 625 11.59 -26.80 62.96
C THR A 625 12.56 -27.32 61.90
N ASP A 626 13.60 -28.05 62.29
CA ASP A 626 14.57 -28.67 61.36
C ASP A 626 13.92 -29.64 60.36
N GLN A 627 12.73 -30.16 60.67
CA GLN A 627 11.96 -31.03 59.77
C GLN A 627 11.25 -30.25 58.64
N ASP A 628 11.16 -28.93 58.77
CA ASP A 628 10.46 -28.04 57.84
C ASP A 628 11.39 -27.40 56.80
N GLY A 629 12.54 -28.02 56.49
CA GLY A 629 13.59 -27.43 55.66
C GLY A 629 13.10 -26.88 54.30
N GLY A 630 12.17 -27.57 53.65
CA GLY A 630 11.56 -27.08 52.40
C GLY A 630 10.72 -25.79 52.58
N LEU A 631 9.92 -25.73 53.66
CA LEU A 631 9.13 -24.54 53.99
C LEU A 631 10.03 -23.39 54.46
N GLN A 632 11.07 -23.67 55.26
CA GLN A 632 12.08 -22.69 55.66
C GLN A 632 12.72 -22.05 54.43
N HIS A 633 13.19 -22.87 53.48
CA HIS A 633 13.77 -22.40 52.23
C HIS A 633 12.81 -21.44 51.50
N GLN A 634 11.56 -21.86 51.27
CA GLN A 634 10.58 -21.02 50.57
C GLN A 634 10.30 -19.68 51.29
N LEU A 635 10.05 -19.69 52.59
CA LEU A 635 9.76 -18.48 53.38
C LEU A 635 10.92 -17.49 53.32
N ILE A 636 12.15 -17.99 53.45
CA ILE A 636 13.38 -17.20 53.40
C ILE A 636 13.59 -16.63 51.98
N THR A 637 13.39 -17.44 50.93
CA THR A 637 13.48 -16.95 49.55
C THR A 637 12.47 -15.83 49.27
N ILE A 638 11.23 -15.96 49.75
CA ILE A 638 10.21 -14.92 49.60
C ILE A 638 10.67 -13.63 50.31
N LEU A 639 11.09 -13.72 51.57
CA LEU A 639 11.60 -12.57 52.35
C LEU A 639 12.79 -11.90 51.65
N GLY A 640 13.73 -12.68 51.11
CA GLY A 640 14.85 -12.16 50.32
C GLY A 640 14.41 -11.42 49.05
N LYS A 641 13.43 -11.97 48.31
CA LYS A 641 12.87 -11.34 47.10
C LYS A 641 12.04 -10.09 47.39
N ILE A 642 11.43 -9.98 48.57
CA ILE A 642 10.81 -8.73 49.05
C ILE A 642 11.90 -7.65 49.26
N GLY A 643 13.13 -8.05 49.56
CA GLY A 643 14.28 -7.15 49.69
C GLY A 643 14.20 -6.28 50.94
N LYS A 644 14.62 -5.02 50.83
CA LYS A 644 14.74 -4.08 51.98
C LYS A 644 13.48 -3.94 52.82
N ASP A 645 12.29 -4.12 52.23
CA ASP A 645 11.02 -4.09 52.96
C ASP A 645 10.87 -5.25 53.99
N ALA A 646 11.66 -6.31 53.86
CA ALA A 646 11.70 -7.45 54.76
C ALA A 646 12.78 -7.35 55.86
N ALA A 647 13.43 -6.19 56.04
CA ALA A 647 14.49 -6.02 57.04
C ALA A 647 14.09 -6.43 58.47
N THR A 648 12.82 -6.29 58.85
CA THR A 648 12.34 -6.73 60.18
C THR A 648 12.45 -8.24 60.41
N ALA A 649 12.64 -9.04 59.35
CA ALA A 649 12.82 -10.48 59.44
C ALA A 649 14.28 -10.92 59.66
N GLU A 650 15.25 -9.98 59.61
CA GLU A 650 16.69 -10.26 59.67
C GLU A 650 17.07 -11.16 60.85
N LYS A 651 16.59 -10.84 62.06
CA LYS A 651 16.89 -11.62 63.27
C LYS A 651 16.39 -13.06 63.17
N SER A 652 15.20 -13.26 62.61
CA SER A 652 14.63 -14.60 62.43
C SER A 652 15.41 -15.40 61.38
N ILE A 653 15.80 -14.77 60.28
CA ILE A 653 16.62 -15.41 59.23
C ILE A 653 18.01 -15.77 59.77
N ALA A 654 18.66 -14.85 60.48
CA ALA A 654 19.96 -15.09 61.11
C ALA A 654 19.91 -16.22 62.15
N ARG A 655 18.81 -16.32 62.93
CA ARG A 655 18.60 -17.45 63.84
C ARG A 655 18.50 -18.77 63.08
N ILE A 656 17.78 -18.84 61.97
CA ILE A 656 17.68 -20.06 61.16
C ILE A 656 19.04 -20.42 60.54
N LEU A 657 19.79 -19.42 60.05
CA LEU A 657 21.11 -19.61 59.47
C LEU A 657 22.10 -20.29 60.43
N THR A 658 22.06 -19.94 61.72
CA THR A 658 22.97 -20.51 62.73
C THR A 658 22.59 -21.92 63.16
N ILE A 659 21.30 -22.27 63.16
CA ILE A 659 20.83 -23.58 63.64
C ILE A 659 20.63 -24.61 62.53
N THR A 660 20.40 -24.17 61.28
CA THR A 660 20.03 -25.07 60.20
C THR A 660 21.17 -25.98 59.75
N ARG A 661 20.86 -27.26 59.57
CA ARG A 661 21.76 -28.25 58.95
C ARG A 661 21.56 -28.38 57.45
N ASN A 662 20.50 -27.80 56.90
CA ASN A 662 20.16 -27.90 55.48
C ASN A 662 20.94 -26.86 54.66
N THR A 663 21.74 -27.33 53.70
CA THR A 663 22.60 -26.49 52.86
C THR A 663 21.82 -25.51 51.98
N GLU A 664 20.68 -25.93 51.43
CA GLU A 664 19.83 -25.07 50.59
C GLU A 664 19.23 -23.93 51.43
N VAL A 665 18.78 -24.24 52.64
CA VAL A 665 18.25 -23.23 53.59
C VAL A 665 19.34 -22.23 53.99
N ARG A 666 20.56 -22.71 54.20
CA ARG A 666 21.73 -21.87 54.50
C ARG A 666 22.00 -20.88 53.38
N TYR A 667 22.10 -21.37 52.14
CA TYR A 667 22.33 -20.53 50.96
C TYR A 667 21.21 -19.49 50.77
N ALA A 668 19.95 -19.91 50.87
CA ALA A 668 18.81 -19.00 50.79
C ALA A 668 18.84 -17.92 51.89
N ALA A 669 19.24 -18.27 53.11
CA ALA A 669 19.35 -17.34 54.23
C ALA A 669 20.46 -16.31 54.03
N GLU A 670 21.63 -16.72 53.54
CA GLU A 670 22.74 -15.82 53.19
C GLU A 670 22.32 -14.83 52.10
N ALA A 671 21.74 -15.34 50.99
CA ALA A 671 21.26 -14.51 49.89
C ALA A 671 20.16 -13.54 50.34
N ALA A 672 19.22 -14.00 51.18
CA ALA A 672 18.17 -13.15 51.72
C ALA A 672 18.73 -12.06 52.64
N LEU A 673 19.66 -12.37 53.55
CA LEU A 673 20.31 -11.38 54.42
C LEU A 673 21.04 -10.31 53.61
N GLN A 674 21.70 -10.68 52.52
CA GLN A 674 22.31 -9.73 51.60
C GLN A 674 21.26 -8.81 50.96
N ALA A 675 20.19 -9.40 50.40
CA ALA A 675 19.13 -8.66 49.72
C ALA A 675 18.37 -7.68 50.65
N ILE A 676 18.17 -8.03 51.93
CA ILE A 676 17.50 -7.16 52.90
C ILE A 676 18.45 -6.14 53.54
N GLY A 677 19.73 -6.49 53.73
CA GLY A 677 20.76 -5.65 54.35
C GLY A 677 21.30 -4.53 53.45
N GLY A 678 21.14 -4.67 52.12
CA GLY A 678 21.45 -3.62 51.16
C GLY A 678 22.94 -3.38 50.89
N ASN A 679 23.78 -4.40 51.08
CA ASN A 679 25.20 -4.40 50.69
C ASN A 679 25.45 -5.08 49.34
#